data_AF-A0A960Y8V5-F1
#
_entry.id   AF-A0A960Y8V5-F1
#
_cell.length_a   1.000
_cell.length_b   1.000
_cell.length_c   1.000
_cell.angle_alpha   90.00
_cell.angle_beta   90.00
_cell.angle_gamma   90.00
#
_symmetry.space_group_name_H-M   'P 1'
#
loop_
_entity.id
_entity.type
_entity.pdbx_description
1 polymer ?
#
loop_
_entity_poly.entity_id
_entity_poly.type
_entity_poly.pdbx_seq_one_letter_code
_entity_poly.pdbx_strand_id
1 'polypeptide(L)'
;MRPLFAAVLLVAVLAAVSGPSPASASTETVFDERLDAIAAELRAGRYRRTMDEAAKFVRTDATAQQRADAYFLFGLALLRSGEARESLSYFMHAEAAAPLLDDASAVHRVRGEERAELADAALHTLASARQRYPDSPLLGESKVWRARLLRESGDGLAAAALFESLADKSSASSTYTEYHYEAGVAYESAGANEKALEAYRKVMDARRVDRFTNRAFAAHKALLKKTHGDEFPGWYAGYVDRYLAGHLKAGRHRQIQPALEAKREVRGGLSIGDEFQLGLSAFYNHDNDVALGVMGLIAQGTREQHADAALYRLAKTQTRIGDNVGSRASFEKLIERFPSSGYAPSTRYQLAWLDFEDNNYESAYRYFANRLERPTGSQREYLTWLAAWSAFRCNKLAVAESYLSRLIKDFRHSRDADRYHYWRGRIRQMRKDGKGALEDYKEANKVPKSYYGMLSAQRLGPLGVKPKLAEDDFEKTNKDGSPAPALDAGMFPRPLRPMVEKSLKLARFGCPQDASTVIREMPDLPDESSLDQRYAWLRFLQYGSHYYQALNLAGQRRTGMYQFSRNLSAPMGQTYYSFLYPRSFGETVHQYARRRRLPEGLIYSVIYNESRVKPWVVSPANAIGLMQIVPRTGHRIADALGDADFHVDDLYDPYVNIRYGTWYLRAMLDRFEGNEVCAIASYNAGPDVVGKWLRNKKDLPRDLFIEEIPYKETNNYVKKVWSTWQLYNKLYNLAPAG
;
A
#
# COMPACT_ATOMS: atom_id res chain seq x y z
N MET A 1 -5.44 -14.00 57.20
CA MET A 1 -5.23 -15.14 58.11
C MET A 1 -5.97 -16.35 57.54
N ARG A 2 -5.28 -17.49 57.44
CA ARG A 2 -5.79 -18.80 56.97
C ARG A 2 -6.78 -19.42 58.00
N PRO A 3 -7.51 -20.52 57.69
CA PRO A 3 -6.96 -21.90 57.57
C PRO A 3 -7.39 -22.59 56.24
N LEU A 4 -6.71 -23.52 55.53
CA LEU A 4 -5.90 -24.74 55.78
C LEU A 4 -6.69 -26.06 56.03
N PHE A 5 -6.22 -27.12 55.32
CA PHE A 5 -6.59 -28.56 55.28
C PHE A 5 -7.71 -28.97 54.30
N ALA A 6 -7.64 -29.91 53.34
CA ALA A 6 -6.76 -31.00 52.85
C ALA A 6 -7.49 -32.38 52.86
N ALA A 7 -7.46 -33.05 51.70
CA ALA A 7 -7.59 -34.50 51.40
C ALA A 7 -8.96 -35.21 51.46
N VAL A 8 -9.35 -35.89 50.36
CA VAL A 8 -9.58 -37.37 50.27
C VAL A 8 -9.43 -37.84 48.79
N LEU A 9 -8.82 -39.02 48.64
CA LEU A 9 -8.45 -39.77 47.42
C LEU A 9 -9.48 -40.88 47.07
N LEU A 10 -9.69 -41.13 45.76
CA LEU A 10 -9.74 -42.42 45.02
C LEU A 10 -10.88 -43.50 45.14
N VAL A 11 -11.01 -44.30 44.04
CA VAL A 11 -11.64 -45.65 43.78
C VAL A 11 -13.04 -45.60 43.10
N ALA A 12 -13.45 -46.33 42.03
CA ALA A 12 -12.95 -47.32 41.03
C ALA A 12 -13.99 -47.37 39.84
N VAL A 13 -13.62 -47.45 38.54
CA VAL A 13 -13.41 -48.60 37.61
C VAL A 13 -14.66 -49.46 37.20
N LEU A 14 -15.01 -49.35 35.89
CA LEU A 14 -15.60 -50.29 34.90
C LEU A 14 -17.04 -50.87 34.99
N ALA A 15 -17.83 -50.64 33.93
CA ALA A 15 -18.54 -51.67 33.14
C ALA A 15 -18.99 -51.11 31.76
N ALA A 16 -18.96 -51.96 30.72
CA ALA A 16 -19.05 -51.61 29.30
C ALA A 16 -20.39 -52.02 28.63
N VAL A 17 -20.52 -51.62 27.36
CA VAL A 17 -21.37 -52.14 26.26
C VAL A 17 -22.68 -51.40 25.96
N SER A 18 -22.62 -50.55 24.93
CA SER A 18 -23.39 -50.73 23.68
C SER A 18 -23.06 -49.59 22.71
N GLY A 19 -22.36 -49.89 21.61
CA GLY A 19 -22.07 -48.90 20.56
C GLY A 19 -23.24 -48.68 19.61
N PRO A 20 -23.18 -47.58 18.82
CA PRO A 20 -23.42 -47.71 17.39
C PRO A 20 -22.31 -47.06 16.54
N SER A 21 -21.93 -47.82 15.50
CA SER A 21 -21.42 -47.48 14.16
C SER A 21 -20.35 -46.38 13.95
N PRO A 22 -19.21 -46.68 13.29
CA PRO A 22 -18.24 -45.68 12.85
C PRO A 22 -18.68 -45.08 11.50
N ALA A 23 -19.52 -44.06 11.55
CA ALA A 23 -19.71 -43.12 10.45
C ALA A 23 -19.70 -41.71 11.05
N SER A 24 -18.83 -40.84 10.54
CA SER A 24 -18.49 -39.48 11.01
C SER A 24 -17.31 -39.36 11.99
N ALA A 25 -16.10 -39.73 11.54
CA ALA A 25 -14.91 -39.00 11.98
C ALA A 25 -14.83 -37.69 11.17
N SER A 26 -15.73 -36.75 11.46
CA SER A 26 -15.72 -35.41 10.90
C SER A 26 -14.63 -34.57 11.57
N THR A 27 -13.55 -34.28 10.85
CA THR A 27 -12.91 -32.95 10.70
C THR A 27 -12.76 -31.96 11.89
N GLU A 28 -12.78 -32.41 13.15
CA GLU A 28 -12.79 -31.53 14.35
C GLU A 28 -11.41 -31.22 14.98
N THR A 29 -10.27 -31.59 14.39
CA THR A 29 -9.05 -31.81 15.19
C THR A 29 -7.95 -30.74 15.17
N VAL A 30 -8.14 -29.55 14.58
CA VAL A 30 -7.10 -28.47 14.63
C VAL A 30 -7.55 -27.23 15.42
N PHE A 31 -8.86 -26.95 15.54
CA PHE A 31 -9.37 -25.70 16.11
C PHE A 31 -10.57 -25.94 17.03
N ASP A 32 -10.48 -25.48 18.28
CA ASP A 32 -11.62 -25.45 19.21
C ASP A 32 -12.51 -24.27 18.85
N GLU A 33 -13.79 -24.52 18.56
CA GLU A 33 -14.75 -23.49 18.14
C GLU A 33 -14.91 -22.36 19.15
N ARG A 34 -14.75 -22.64 20.46
CA ARG A 34 -14.83 -21.62 21.51
C ARG A 34 -13.61 -20.70 21.49
N LEU A 35 -12.41 -21.24 21.22
CA LEU A 35 -11.20 -20.43 21.02
C LEU A 35 -11.29 -19.58 19.75
N ASP A 36 -11.86 -20.12 18.68
CA ASP A 36 -12.11 -19.36 17.45
C ASP A 36 -13.07 -18.18 17.70
N ALA A 37 -14.10 -18.37 18.54
CA ALA A 37 -15.01 -17.30 18.95
C ALA A 37 -14.27 -16.22 19.77
N ILE A 38 -13.40 -16.60 20.71
CA ILE A 38 -12.56 -15.67 21.47
C ILE A 38 -11.63 -14.88 20.53
N ALA A 39 -11.00 -15.56 19.58
CA ALA A 39 -10.17 -14.94 18.57
C ALA A 39 -10.97 -13.98 17.66
N ALA A 40 -12.24 -14.27 17.36
CA ALA A 40 -13.11 -13.37 16.62
C ALA A 40 -13.37 -12.06 17.37
N GLU A 41 -13.54 -12.10 18.70
CA GLU A 41 -13.63 -10.90 19.53
C GLU A 41 -12.35 -10.07 19.46
N LEU A 42 -11.18 -10.71 19.46
CA LEU A 42 -9.87 -10.06 19.35
C LEU A 42 -9.74 -9.32 18.00
N ARG A 43 -10.01 -10.03 16.90
CA ARG A 43 -10.00 -9.47 15.52
C ARG A 43 -11.01 -8.32 15.34
N ALA A 44 -12.07 -8.33 16.13
CA ALA A 44 -13.08 -7.28 16.13
C ALA A 44 -12.74 -6.06 17.00
N GLY A 45 -11.55 -6.05 17.63
CA GLY A 45 -11.09 -4.99 18.52
C GLY A 45 -11.80 -4.96 19.88
N ARG A 46 -12.47 -6.06 20.28
CA ARG A 46 -13.19 -6.16 21.56
C ARG A 46 -12.31 -6.78 22.64
N TYR A 47 -11.15 -6.15 22.89
CA TYR A 47 -10.08 -6.70 23.72
C TYR A 47 -10.53 -7.09 25.13
N ARG A 48 -11.33 -6.25 25.80
CA ARG A 48 -11.88 -6.58 27.13
C ARG A 48 -12.72 -7.86 27.13
N ARG A 49 -13.55 -8.04 26.10
CA ARG A 49 -14.37 -9.25 25.96
C ARG A 49 -13.51 -10.46 25.62
N THR A 50 -12.47 -10.30 24.80
CA THR A 50 -11.47 -11.36 24.57
C THR A 50 -10.84 -11.82 25.88
N MET A 51 -10.41 -10.88 26.73
CA MET A 51 -9.83 -11.19 28.04
C MET A 51 -10.82 -11.92 28.95
N ASP A 52 -12.05 -11.41 29.07
CA ASP A 52 -13.09 -12.02 29.90
C ASP A 52 -13.41 -13.46 29.46
N GLU A 53 -13.56 -13.70 28.15
CA GLU A 53 -13.89 -15.02 27.62
C GLU A 53 -12.69 -15.98 27.66
N ALA A 54 -11.47 -15.50 27.40
CA ALA A 54 -10.25 -16.29 27.59
C ALA A 54 -10.05 -16.70 29.06
N ALA A 55 -10.31 -15.79 30.01
CA ALA A 55 -10.25 -16.08 31.45
C ALA A 55 -11.25 -17.15 31.88
N LYS A 56 -12.46 -17.14 31.31
CA LYS A 56 -13.48 -18.18 31.55
C LYS A 56 -13.04 -19.50 30.94
N PHE A 57 -12.53 -19.47 29.71
CA PHE A 57 -12.13 -20.67 28.97
C PHE A 57 -11.05 -21.47 29.70
N VAL A 58 -10.02 -20.80 30.24
CA VAL A 58 -8.93 -21.51 30.97
C VAL A 58 -9.39 -22.24 32.23
N ARG A 59 -10.59 -21.95 32.75
CA ARG A 59 -11.22 -22.61 33.91
C ARG A 59 -12.11 -23.79 33.53
N THR A 60 -12.26 -24.09 32.24
CA THR A 60 -13.02 -25.25 31.74
C THR A 60 -12.14 -26.51 31.69
N ASP A 61 -12.72 -27.65 31.33
CA ASP A 61 -11.99 -28.90 31.07
C ASP A 61 -11.22 -28.87 29.73
N ALA A 62 -10.38 -27.85 29.58
CA ALA A 62 -9.55 -27.63 28.39
C ALA A 62 -8.28 -28.49 28.44
N THR A 63 -7.75 -28.89 27.29
CA THR A 63 -6.42 -29.51 27.19
C THR A 63 -5.32 -28.49 27.49
N ALA A 64 -4.08 -28.96 27.70
CA ALA A 64 -2.93 -28.07 27.89
C ALA A 64 -2.73 -27.12 26.70
N GLN A 65 -2.84 -27.64 25.47
CA GLN A 65 -2.77 -26.85 24.23
C GLN A 65 -3.89 -25.80 24.16
N GLN A 66 -5.12 -26.17 24.49
CA GLN A 66 -6.26 -25.25 24.45
C GLN A 66 -6.11 -24.13 25.50
N ARG A 67 -5.61 -24.44 26.70
CA ARG A 67 -5.32 -23.41 27.72
C ARG A 67 -4.23 -22.45 27.25
N ALA A 68 -3.18 -22.98 26.63
CA ALA A 68 -2.09 -22.17 26.09
C ALA A 68 -2.56 -21.25 24.96
N ASP A 69 -3.41 -21.75 24.07
CA ASP A 69 -4.04 -20.94 23.02
C ASP A 69 -4.91 -19.80 23.62
N ALA A 70 -5.65 -20.07 24.70
CA ALA A 70 -6.41 -19.05 25.41
C ALA A 70 -5.50 -18.00 26.08
N TYR A 71 -4.39 -18.42 26.70
CA TYR A 71 -3.40 -17.49 27.25
C TYR A 71 -2.75 -16.63 26.16
N PHE A 72 -2.45 -17.21 25.00
CA PHE A 72 -1.93 -16.46 23.86
C PHE A 72 -2.91 -15.39 23.38
N LEU A 73 -4.19 -15.75 23.22
CA LEU A 73 -5.25 -14.78 22.85
C LEU A 73 -5.44 -13.68 23.90
N PHE A 74 -5.34 -14.02 25.19
CA PHE A 74 -5.37 -13.04 26.28
C PHE A 74 -4.19 -12.08 26.19
N GLY A 75 -2.96 -12.61 26.06
CA GLY A 75 -1.74 -11.81 25.92
C GLY A 75 -1.82 -10.86 24.73
N LEU A 76 -2.34 -11.33 23.59
CA LEU A 76 -2.58 -10.47 22.42
C LEU A 76 -3.61 -9.37 22.69
N ALA A 77 -4.68 -9.66 23.44
CA ALA A 77 -5.69 -8.66 23.79
C ALA A 77 -5.11 -7.54 24.66
N LEU A 78 -4.31 -7.90 25.68
CA LEU A 78 -3.59 -6.95 26.53
C LEU A 78 -2.59 -6.11 25.73
N LEU A 79 -1.76 -6.77 24.91
CA LEU A 79 -0.76 -6.08 24.12
C LEU A 79 -1.39 -5.05 23.16
N ARG A 80 -2.55 -5.37 22.58
CA ARG A 80 -3.29 -4.48 21.67
C ARG A 80 -4.17 -3.45 22.38
N SER A 81 -4.50 -3.64 23.66
CA SER A 81 -5.16 -2.63 24.48
C SER A 81 -4.20 -1.63 25.11
N GLY A 82 -2.88 -1.79 24.92
CA GLY A 82 -1.83 -0.95 25.51
C GLY A 82 -1.27 -1.47 26.84
N GLU A 83 -1.80 -2.58 27.35
CA GLU A 83 -1.42 -3.24 28.60
C GLU A 83 -0.21 -4.19 28.38
N ALA A 84 0.87 -3.63 27.83
CA ALA A 84 2.03 -4.40 27.38
C ALA A 84 2.71 -5.18 28.51
N ARG A 85 2.84 -4.57 29.70
CA ARG A 85 3.49 -5.21 30.85
C ARG A 85 2.66 -6.36 31.41
N GLU A 86 1.33 -6.24 31.47
CA GLU A 86 0.47 -7.35 31.89
C GLU A 86 0.51 -8.51 30.89
N SER A 87 0.70 -8.25 29.58
CA SER A 87 0.70 -9.29 28.54
C SER A 87 1.80 -10.34 28.75
N LEU A 88 2.91 -9.97 29.39
CA LEU A 88 4.13 -10.78 29.50
C LEU A 88 3.88 -12.12 30.19
N SER A 89 3.17 -12.10 31.32
CA SER A 89 2.89 -13.34 32.06
C SER A 89 2.05 -14.30 31.21
N TYR A 90 1.10 -13.78 30.42
CA TYR A 90 0.25 -14.62 29.58
C TYR A 90 1.02 -15.27 28.44
N PHE A 91 1.95 -14.56 27.80
CA PHE A 91 2.83 -15.16 26.81
C PHE A 91 3.78 -16.21 27.42
N MET A 92 4.26 -16.00 28.66
CA MET A 92 5.04 -17.05 29.36
C MET A 92 4.22 -18.32 29.60
N HIS A 93 2.95 -18.19 30.02
CA HIS A 93 2.07 -19.35 30.22
C HIS A 93 1.74 -20.06 28.89
N ALA A 94 1.55 -19.30 27.81
CA ALA A 94 1.33 -19.86 26.48
C ALA A 94 2.57 -20.61 25.96
N GLU A 95 3.76 -20.01 26.10
CA GLU A 95 5.06 -20.58 25.72
C GLU A 95 5.31 -21.94 26.43
N ALA A 96 4.93 -22.05 27.70
CA ALA A 96 5.14 -23.27 28.48
C ALA A 96 4.20 -24.44 28.12
N ALA A 97 3.07 -24.18 27.45
CA ALA A 97 1.98 -25.14 27.32
C ALA A 97 1.49 -25.42 25.88
N ALA A 98 1.96 -24.70 24.85
CA ALA A 98 1.57 -24.90 23.44
C ALA A 98 2.75 -25.20 22.50
N PRO A 99 3.07 -26.47 22.17
CA PRO A 99 4.15 -26.79 21.23
C PRO A 99 4.00 -26.22 19.81
N LEU A 100 2.78 -25.86 19.38
CA LEU A 100 2.55 -25.33 18.03
C LEU A 100 2.88 -23.83 17.89
N LEU A 101 2.70 -23.06 18.98
CA LEU A 101 2.82 -21.58 19.01
C LEU A 101 3.81 -21.10 20.07
N ASP A 102 4.68 -21.96 20.57
CA ASP A 102 5.61 -21.63 21.64
C ASP A 102 6.66 -20.60 21.20
N ASP A 103 7.25 -20.76 20.02
CA ASP A 103 8.13 -19.78 19.40
C ASP A 103 7.41 -18.44 19.11
N ALA A 104 6.15 -18.48 18.67
CA ALA A 104 5.33 -17.31 18.47
C ALA A 104 5.04 -16.61 19.81
N SER A 105 4.77 -17.37 20.86
CA SER A 105 4.57 -16.83 22.22
C SER A 105 5.83 -16.13 22.73
N ALA A 106 7.01 -16.73 22.51
CA ALA A 106 8.28 -16.09 22.83
C ALA A 106 8.49 -14.80 22.03
N VAL A 107 8.19 -14.80 20.72
CA VAL A 107 8.27 -13.60 19.85
C VAL A 107 7.34 -12.50 20.33
N HIS A 108 6.08 -12.80 20.66
CA HIS A 108 5.13 -11.82 21.18
C HIS A 108 5.49 -11.34 22.59
N ARG A 109 6.17 -12.16 23.39
CA ARG A 109 6.75 -11.74 24.67
C ARG A 109 7.85 -10.71 24.48
N VAL A 110 8.77 -10.90 23.52
CA VAL A 110 9.78 -9.86 23.17
C VAL A 110 9.08 -8.57 22.76
N ARG A 111 8.05 -8.63 21.90
CA ARG A 111 7.27 -7.46 21.47
C ARG A 111 6.58 -6.76 22.65
N GLY A 112 6.07 -7.52 23.61
CA GLY A 112 5.49 -6.98 24.84
C GLY A 112 6.55 -6.30 25.73
N GLU A 113 7.75 -6.88 25.83
CA GLU A 113 8.87 -6.31 26.57
C GLU A 113 9.34 -5.00 25.92
N GLU A 114 9.40 -4.93 24.58
CA GLU A 114 9.68 -3.69 23.84
C GLU A 114 8.64 -2.60 24.08
N ARG A 115 7.34 -2.91 23.94
CA ARG A 115 6.26 -1.94 24.15
C ARG A 115 6.15 -1.50 25.63
N ALA A 116 6.70 -2.28 26.55
CA ALA A 116 6.84 -1.95 27.96
C ALA A 116 8.17 -1.26 28.32
N GLU A 117 8.99 -0.92 27.32
CA GLU A 117 10.31 -0.27 27.44
C GLU A 117 11.31 -1.09 28.29
N LEU A 118 11.29 -2.42 28.16
CA LEU A 118 12.13 -3.37 28.89
C LEU A 118 13.19 -4.03 27.99
N ALA A 119 14.08 -3.22 27.41
CA ALA A 119 15.06 -3.67 26.41
C ALA A 119 15.97 -4.84 26.88
N ASP A 120 16.44 -4.83 28.13
CA ASP A 120 17.28 -5.91 28.67
C ASP A 120 16.53 -7.24 28.79
N ALA A 121 15.26 -7.19 29.21
CA ALA A 121 14.41 -8.36 29.27
C ALA A 121 14.17 -8.91 27.85
N ALA A 122 13.86 -8.02 26.90
CA ALA A 122 13.69 -8.36 25.48
C ALA A 122 14.93 -9.04 24.89
N LEU A 123 16.13 -8.55 25.21
CA LEU A 123 17.40 -9.17 24.78
C LEU A 123 17.55 -10.59 25.32
N HIS A 124 17.32 -10.78 26.62
CA HIS A 124 17.42 -12.09 27.26
C HIS A 124 16.40 -13.07 26.68
N THR A 125 15.16 -12.63 26.51
CA THR A 125 14.07 -13.41 25.92
C THR A 125 14.39 -13.81 24.49
N LEU A 126 14.82 -12.86 23.66
CA LEU A 126 15.17 -13.12 22.26
C LEU A 126 16.33 -14.10 22.13
N ALA A 127 17.34 -14.00 23.01
CA ALA A 127 18.46 -14.94 23.05
C ALA A 127 18.00 -16.36 23.43
N SER A 128 17.15 -16.47 24.46
CA SER A 128 16.57 -17.74 24.90
C SER A 128 15.70 -18.38 23.81
N ALA A 129 14.84 -17.59 23.16
CA ALA A 129 13.98 -18.03 22.06
C ALA A 129 14.81 -18.57 20.88
N ARG A 130 15.90 -17.88 20.50
CA ARG A 130 16.80 -18.32 19.43
C ARG A 130 17.54 -19.62 19.76
N GLN A 131 17.89 -19.83 21.03
CA GLN A 131 18.51 -21.07 21.47
C GLN A 131 17.52 -22.24 21.44
N ARG A 132 16.27 -21.99 21.85
CA ARG A 132 15.22 -23.03 21.92
C ARG A 132 14.61 -23.36 20.55
N TYR A 133 14.50 -22.36 19.67
CA TYR A 133 13.82 -22.44 18.37
C TYR A 133 14.74 -22.01 17.21
N PRO A 134 15.89 -22.69 16.99
CA PRO A 134 16.89 -22.27 16.01
C PRO A 134 16.37 -22.24 14.56
N ASP A 135 15.38 -23.09 14.24
CA ASP A 135 14.80 -23.23 12.90
C ASP A 135 13.48 -22.46 12.73
N SER A 136 13.06 -21.65 13.73
CA SER A 136 11.81 -20.90 13.63
C SER A 136 11.89 -19.80 12.56
N PRO A 137 10.97 -19.80 11.57
CA PRO A 137 10.84 -18.71 10.61
C PRO A 137 10.64 -17.34 11.28
N LEU A 138 9.95 -17.31 12.43
CA LEU A 138 9.60 -16.08 13.15
C LEU A 138 10.84 -15.39 13.75
N LEU A 139 11.94 -16.12 13.92
CA LEU A 139 13.21 -15.62 14.47
C LEU A 139 14.27 -15.36 13.39
N GLY A 140 13.91 -15.43 12.10
CA GLY A 140 14.83 -15.23 10.98
C GLY A 140 15.55 -13.87 11.01
N GLU A 141 14.87 -12.81 11.43
CA GLU A 141 15.42 -11.45 11.55
C GLU A 141 15.96 -11.10 12.96
N SER A 142 16.08 -12.10 13.84
CA SER A 142 16.48 -11.90 15.26
C SER A 142 17.82 -11.17 15.45
N LYS A 143 18.74 -11.21 14.47
CA LYS A 143 20.01 -10.46 14.56
C LYS A 143 19.81 -8.94 14.41
N VAL A 144 18.94 -8.52 13.49
CA VAL A 144 18.58 -7.11 13.32
C VAL A 144 17.80 -6.64 14.54
N TRP A 145 16.86 -7.47 14.99
CA TRP A 145 16.07 -7.21 16.20
C TRP A 145 16.98 -7.01 17.43
N ARG A 146 17.93 -7.93 17.64
CA ARG A 146 18.92 -7.82 18.71
C ARG A 146 19.75 -6.55 18.63
N ALA A 147 20.17 -6.14 17.43
CA ALA A 147 20.96 -4.91 17.26
C ALA A 147 20.18 -3.66 17.69
N ARG A 148 18.87 -3.61 17.39
CA ARG A 148 17.99 -2.52 17.83
C ARG A 148 17.81 -2.51 19.35
N LEU A 149 17.52 -3.67 19.95
CA LEU A 149 17.38 -3.82 21.39
C LEU A 149 18.67 -3.47 22.16
N LEU A 150 19.85 -3.81 21.63
CA LEU A 150 21.14 -3.41 22.21
C LEU A 150 21.30 -1.89 22.24
N ARG A 151 20.85 -1.20 21.19
CA ARG A 151 20.88 0.26 21.15
C ARG A 151 19.91 0.86 22.16
N GLU A 152 18.71 0.30 22.28
CA GLU A 152 17.67 0.76 23.21
C GLU A 152 18.03 0.52 24.68
N SER A 153 18.75 -0.56 24.99
CA SER A 153 19.34 -0.81 26.32
C SER A 153 20.56 0.07 26.64
N GLY A 154 21.01 0.90 25.69
CA GLY A 154 22.15 1.80 25.86
C GLY A 154 23.51 1.20 25.50
N ASP A 155 23.57 -0.08 25.10
CA ASP A 155 24.80 -0.71 24.57
C ASP A 155 25.00 -0.39 23.07
N GLY A 156 25.19 0.89 22.78
CA GLY A 156 25.38 1.39 21.41
C GLY A 156 26.63 0.82 20.73
N LEU A 157 27.66 0.43 21.48
CA LEU A 157 28.88 -0.18 20.93
C LEU A 157 28.61 -1.60 20.42
N ALA A 158 27.93 -2.45 21.21
CA ALA A 158 27.56 -3.79 20.77
C ALA A 158 26.54 -3.74 19.63
N ALA A 159 25.58 -2.82 19.68
CA ALA A 159 24.63 -2.58 18.61
C ALA A 159 25.34 -2.22 17.30
N ALA A 160 26.27 -1.27 17.33
CA ALA A 160 27.02 -0.83 16.16
C ALA A 160 27.85 -1.96 15.56
N ALA A 161 28.58 -2.72 16.39
CA ALA A 161 29.39 -3.85 15.93
C ALA A 161 28.52 -4.94 15.25
N LEU A 162 27.32 -5.19 15.77
CA LEU A 162 26.39 -6.14 15.18
C LEU A 162 25.84 -5.63 13.84
N PHE A 163 25.47 -4.35 13.75
CA PHE A 163 25.06 -3.75 12.48
C PHE A 163 26.17 -3.78 11.43
N GLU A 164 27.42 -3.47 11.78
CA GLU A 164 28.56 -3.59 10.84
C GLU A 164 28.74 -5.04 10.35
N SER A 165 28.68 -6.03 11.26
CA SER A 165 28.77 -7.44 10.86
C SER A 165 27.66 -7.87 9.90
N LEU A 166 26.45 -7.31 10.08
CA LEU A 166 25.34 -7.54 9.17
C LEU A 166 25.54 -6.83 7.82
N ALA A 167 26.10 -5.62 7.84
CA ALA A 167 26.41 -4.85 6.64
C ALA A 167 27.44 -5.59 5.77
N ASP A 168 28.53 -6.07 6.36
CA ASP A 168 29.62 -6.75 5.64
C ASP A 168 29.16 -8.06 4.97
N LYS A 169 28.13 -8.71 5.52
CA LYS A 169 27.54 -9.94 4.96
C LYS A 169 26.45 -9.66 3.92
N SER A 170 26.07 -8.40 3.72
CA SER A 170 24.98 -8.02 2.83
C SER A 170 25.46 -7.87 1.39
N SER A 171 24.92 -8.69 0.49
CA SER A 171 25.17 -8.55 -0.96
C SER A 171 24.34 -7.43 -1.59
N ALA A 172 23.21 -7.06 -0.97
CA ALA A 172 22.35 -5.99 -1.42
C ALA A 172 22.88 -4.62 -0.95
N SER A 173 23.21 -3.74 -1.90
CA SER A 173 23.77 -2.41 -1.60
C SER A 173 22.88 -1.54 -0.71
N SER A 174 21.55 -1.71 -0.73
CA SER A 174 20.62 -0.95 0.13
C SER A 174 20.61 -1.43 1.59
N THR A 175 20.89 -2.71 1.80
CA THR A 175 20.99 -3.30 3.14
C THR A 175 22.34 -2.95 3.77
N TYR A 176 23.39 -2.93 2.95
CA TYR A 176 24.72 -2.44 3.32
C TYR A 176 24.67 -1.00 3.85
N THR A 177 24.05 -0.07 3.10
CA THR A 177 23.92 1.33 3.49
C THR A 177 23.01 1.54 4.70
N GLU A 178 21.91 0.78 4.81
CA GLU A 178 21.03 0.79 5.98
C GLU A 178 21.80 0.43 7.26
N TYR A 179 22.49 -0.71 7.26
CA TYR A 179 23.15 -1.21 8.45
C TYR A 179 24.37 -0.37 8.85
N HIS A 180 25.18 0.13 7.90
CA HIS A 180 26.25 1.07 8.26
C HIS A 180 25.71 2.41 8.77
N TYR A 181 24.54 2.86 8.29
CA TYR A 181 23.90 4.05 8.85
C TYR A 181 23.46 3.82 10.29
N GLU A 182 22.76 2.71 10.56
CA GLU A 182 22.34 2.36 11.92
C GLU A 182 23.55 2.13 12.85
N ALA A 183 24.65 1.57 12.34
CA ALA A 183 25.91 1.47 13.08
C ALA A 183 26.48 2.85 13.45
N GLY A 184 26.46 3.81 12.51
CA GLY A 184 26.88 5.19 12.76
C GLY A 184 26.04 5.86 13.85
N VAL A 185 24.71 5.69 13.78
CA VAL A 185 23.78 6.20 14.80
C VAL A 185 24.07 5.58 16.17
N ALA A 186 24.31 4.27 16.21
CA ALA A 186 24.62 3.56 17.45
C ALA A 186 25.97 4.00 18.04
N TYR A 187 27.03 4.13 17.22
CA TYR A 187 28.31 4.67 17.66
C TYR A 187 28.19 6.10 18.18
N GLU A 188 27.41 6.95 17.52
CA GLU A 188 27.18 8.34 17.93
C GLU A 188 26.46 8.40 19.28
N SER A 189 25.42 7.58 19.48
CA SER A 189 24.72 7.49 20.77
C SER A 189 25.61 7.00 21.91
N ALA A 190 26.63 6.19 21.61
CA ALA A 190 27.63 5.71 22.56
C ALA A 190 28.81 6.68 22.76
N GLY A 191 28.79 7.85 22.10
CA GLY A 191 29.88 8.83 22.16
C GLY A 191 31.14 8.46 21.38
N ALA A 192 31.11 7.38 20.60
CA ALA A 192 32.23 6.91 19.78
C ALA A 192 32.29 7.67 18.44
N ASN A 193 32.46 9.00 18.51
CA ASN A 193 32.28 9.91 17.38
C ASN A 193 33.16 9.58 16.16
N GLU A 194 34.42 9.20 16.35
CA GLU A 194 35.32 8.81 15.24
C GLU A 194 34.80 7.59 14.48
N LYS A 195 34.31 6.57 15.20
CA LYS A 195 33.70 5.38 14.60
C LYS A 195 32.38 5.71 13.91
N ALA A 196 31.59 6.62 14.48
CA ALA A 196 30.37 7.11 13.85
C ALA A 196 30.65 7.84 12.53
N LEU A 197 31.64 8.74 12.50
CA LEU A 197 32.11 9.42 11.28
C LEU A 197 32.57 8.41 10.23
N GLU A 198 33.34 7.39 10.62
CA GLU A 198 33.77 6.34 9.70
C GLU A 198 32.58 5.54 9.13
N ALA A 199 31.64 5.13 9.98
CA ALA A 199 30.45 4.40 9.56
C ALA A 199 29.58 5.22 8.59
N TYR A 200 29.34 6.50 8.89
CA TYR A 200 28.63 7.40 7.97
C TYR A 200 29.38 7.57 6.65
N ARG A 201 30.72 7.69 6.69
CA ARG A 201 31.52 7.78 5.47
C ARG A 201 31.40 6.53 4.59
N LYS A 202 31.37 5.31 5.17
CA LYS A 202 31.11 4.07 4.42
C LYS A 202 29.78 4.12 3.66
N VAL A 203 28.73 4.68 4.27
CA VAL A 203 27.42 4.88 3.61
C VAL A 203 27.50 5.92 2.49
N MET A 204 28.21 7.03 2.73
CA MET A 204 28.35 8.12 1.78
C MET A 204 29.19 7.74 0.54
N ASP A 205 30.18 6.86 0.71
CA ASP A 205 31.06 6.35 -0.35
C ASP A 205 30.49 5.11 -1.08
N ALA A 206 29.29 4.65 -0.70
CA ALA A 206 28.66 3.49 -1.31
C ALA A 206 28.36 3.71 -2.81
N ARG A 207 28.52 2.64 -3.61
CA ARG A 207 28.31 2.69 -5.08
C ARG A 207 26.91 3.15 -5.48
N ARG A 208 25.90 2.77 -4.69
CA ARG A 208 24.50 3.15 -4.90
C ARG A 208 24.11 4.16 -3.84
N VAL A 209 23.45 5.21 -4.30
CA VAL A 209 22.86 6.22 -3.42
C VAL A 209 21.41 5.87 -3.14
N ASP A 210 21.04 5.94 -1.86
CA ASP A 210 19.68 5.69 -1.39
C ASP A 210 19.31 6.64 -0.24
N ARG A 211 18.22 6.33 0.46
CA ARG A 211 17.70 7.16 1.56
C ARG A 211 18.72 7.34 2.70
N PHE A 212 19.63 6.39 2.91
CA PHE A 212 20.59 6.42 3.99
C PHE A 212 21.82 7.24 3.65
N THR A 213 22.20 7.34 2.37
CA THR A 213 23.34 8.18 1.94
C THR A 213 23.16 9.64 2.36
N ASN A 214 21.97 10.22 2.13
CA ASN A 214 21.70 11.60 2.52
C ASN A 214 21.61 11.78 4.04
N ARG A 215 21.01 10.81 4.75
CA ARG A 215 20.93 10.84 6.21
C ARG A 215 22.33 10.75 6.84
N ALA A 216 23.18 9.87 6.30
CA ALA A 216 24.57 9.73 6.70
C ALA A 216 25.37 11.01 6.40
N PHE A 217 25.18 11.64 5.24
CA PHE A 217 25.83 12.92 4.91
C PHE A 217 25.47 14.02 5.92
N ALA A 218 24.19 14.16 6.24
CA ALA A 218 23.71 15.14 7.21
C ALA A 218 24.23 14.85 8.63
N ALA A 219 24.16 13.58 9.08
CA ALA A 219 24.66 13.16 10.39
C ALA A 219 26.19 13.35 10.49
N HIS A 220 26.94 12.98 9.46
CA HIS A 220 28.38 13.18 9.38
C HIS A 220 28.76 14.67 9.46
N LYS A 221 28.06 15.54 8.72
CA LYS A 221 28.28 16.99 8.78
C LYS A 221 28.00 17.54 10.18
N ALA A 222 26.86 17.17 10.76
CA ALA A 222 26.45 17.63 12.09
C ALA A 222 27.44 17.16 13.17
N LEU A 223 27.89 15.92 13.08
CA LEU A 223 28.86 15.35 14.01
C LEU A 223 30.23 16.02 13.86
N LEU A 224 30.71 16.27 12.64
CA LEU A 224 31.94 17.06 12.43
C LEU A 224 31.84 18.45 13.06
N LYS A 225 30.71 19.13 12.90
CA LYS A 225 30.49 20.45 13.51
C LYS A 225 30.48 20.38 15.04
N LYS A 226 29.90 19.31 15.59
CA LYS A 226 29.90 19.03 17.04
C LYS A 226 31.31 18.76 17.58
N THR A 227 32.18 18.07 16.82
CA THR A 227 33.52 17.69 17.28
C THR A 227 34.62 18.72 16.95
N HIS A 228 34.46 19.52 15.89
CA HIS A 228 35.47 20.47 15.41
C HIS A 228 35.01 21.94 15.42
N GLY A 229 33.78 22.24 15.83
CA GLY A 229 33.21 23.59 15.79
C GLY A 229 32.81 24.02 14.37
N ASP A 230 32.82 25.33 14.11
CA ASP A 230 32.48 25.88 12.79
C ASP A 230 33.61 25.72 11.75
N GLU A 231 34.80 25.31 12.18
CA GLU A 231 35.94 25.03 11.29
C GLU A 231 35.95 23.57 10.85
N PHE A 232 35.48 23.33 9.62
CA PHE A 232 35.53 22.01 9.02
C PHE A 232 36.97 21.56 8.73
N PRO A 233 37.31 20.26 8.89
CA PRO A 233 38.60 19.74 8.47
C PRO A 233 38.91 20.06 7.01
N GLY A 234 40.16 20.43 6.69
CA GLY A 234 40.56 20.90 5.35
C GLY A 234 40.26 19.91 4.20
N TRP A 235 40.19 18.61 4.49
CA TRP A 235 39.82 17.58 3.51
C TRP A 235 38.32 17.57 3.17
N TYR A 236 37.46 18.08 4.07
CA TYR A 236 36.01 17.96 3.96
C TYR A 236 35.45 18.76 2.78
N ALA A 237 35.97 19.95 2.50
CA ALA A 237 35.56 20.73 1.33
C ALA A 237 35.81 19.97 0.01
N GLY A 238 36.98 19.34 -0.13
CA GLY A 238 37.29 18.50 -1.29
C GLY A 238 36.44 17.23 -1.36
N TYR A 239 36.01 16.70 -0.20
CA TYR A 239 35.06 15.59 -0.14
C TYR A 239 33.67 16.01 -0.66
N VAL A 240 33.14 17.13 -0.18
CA VAL A 240 31.84 17.68 -0.61
C VAL A 240 31.81 17.87 -2.13
N ASP A 241 32.89 18.41 -2.71
CA ASP A 241 32.99 18.59 -4.17
C ASP A 241 32.97 17.26 -4.93
N ARG A 242 33.69 16.23 -4.47
CA ARG A 242 33.66 14.89 -5.08
C ARG A 242 32.29 14.23 -4.95
N TYR A 243 31.67 14.35 -3.78
CA TYR A 243 30.34 13.82 -3.51
C TYR A 243 29.32 14.45 -4.47
N LEU A 244 29.30 15.79 -4.57
CA LEU A 244 28.47 16.53 -5.53
C LEU A 244 28.69 16.10 -6.97
N ALA A 245 29.94 16.04 -7.42
CA ALA A 245 30.27 15.63 -8.78
C ALA A 245 29.79 14.20 -9.09
N GLY A 246 29.89 13.28 -8.12
CA GLY A 246 29.38 11.91 -8.24
C GLY A 246 27.87 11.84 -8.44
N HIS A 247 27.09 12.65 -7.71
CA HIS A 247 25.63 12.72 -7.89
C HIS A 247 25.22 13.40 -9.19
N LEU A 248 25.89 14.48 -9.56
CA LEU A 248 25.63 15.18 -10.81
C LEU A 248 25.90 14.28 -12.03
N LYS A 249 27.04 13.57 -12.04
CA LYS A 249 27.36 12.58 -13.09
C LYS A 249 26.31 11.47 -13.20
N ALA A 250 25.70 11.10 -12.07
CA ALA A 250 24.64 10.10 -12.03
C ALA A 250 23.22 10.67 -12.23
N GLY A 251 23.07 11.97 -12.50
CA GLY A 251 21.77 12.62 -12.69
C GLY A 251 20.89 12.68 -11.43
N ARG A 252 21.48 12.54 -10.23
CA ARG A 252 20.77 12.43 -8.95
C ARG A 252 20.45 13.79 -8.34
N HIS A 253 19.78 14.64 -9.10
CA HIS A 253 19.48 16.02 -8.67
C HIS A 253 18.69 16.10 -7.37
N ARG A 254 17.86 15.11 -7.01
CA ARG A 254 17.12 15.12 -5.73
C ARG A 254 18.01 15.06 -4.48
N GLN A 255 19.25 14.62 -4.60
CA GLN A 255 20.07 14.25 -3.45
C GLN A 255 21.21 15.24 -3.19
N ILE A 256 21.38 16.25 -4.05
CA ILE A 256 22.53 17.17 -3.99
C ILE A 256 22.30 18.40 -3.11
N GLN A 257 21.06 18.75 -2.76
CA GLN A 257 20.75 19.93 -1.96
C GLN A 257 21.56 20.00 -0.64
N PRO A 258 21.62 18.93 0.20
CA PRO A 258 22.43 18.97 1.42
C PRO A 258 23.92 19.20 1.15
N ALA A 259 24.44 18.67 0.04
CA ALA A 259 25.84 18.83 -0.32
C ALA A 259 26.14 20.21 -0.91
N LEU A 260 25.19 20.83 -1.61
CA LEU A 260 25.30 22.23 -2.06
C LEU A 260 25.26 23.20 -0.88
N GLU A 261 24.39 22.95 0.10
CA GLU A 261 24.34 23.71 1.35
C GLU A 261 25.66 23.56 2.14
N ALA A 262 26.19 22.34 2.23
CA ALA A 262 27.51 22.11 2.82
C ALA A 262 28.63 22.83 2.04
N LYS A 263 28.60 22.80 0.70
CA LYS A 263 29.57 23.51 -0.13
C LYS A 263 29.52 25.01 0.12
N ARG A 264 28.33 25.60 0.21
CA ARG A 264 28.14 27.02 0.52
C ARG A 264 28.80 27.39 1.84
N GLU A 265 28.61 26.58 2.88
CA GLU A 265 29.20 26.79 4.21
C GLU A 265 30.74 26.67 4.17
N VAL A 266 31.29 25.60 3.57
CA VAL A 266 32.74 25.35 3.61
C VAL A 266 33.55 26.14 2.58
N ARG A 267 32.91 26.72 1.55
CA ARG A 267 33.55 27.54 0.51
C ARG A 267 33.18 29.03 0.60
N GLY A 268 32.26 29.41 1.48
CA GLY A 268 31.78 30.79 1.62
C GLY A 268 30.88 31.27 0.47
N GLY A 269 30.37 30.37 -0.37
CA GLY A 269 29.50 30.73 -1.50
C GLY A 269 29.33 29.61 -2.52
N LEU A 270 28.45 29.83 -3.49
CA LEU A 270 28.18 28.93 -4.62
C LEU A 270 28.41 29.65 -5.94
N SER A 271 28.90 28.92 -6.95
CA SER A 271 28.93 29.43 -8.33
C SER A 271 27.50 29.51 -8.91
N ILE A 272 27.29 30.25 -10.00
CA ILE A 272 25.98 30.28 -10.69
C ILE A 272 25.56 28.87 -11.14
N GLY A 273 26.51 28.03 -11.55
CA GLY A 273 26.25 26.63 -11.89
C GLY A 273 25.78 25.83 -10.69
N ASP A 274 26.41 26.01 -9.53
CA ASP A 274 26.00 25.36 -8.27
C ASP A 274 24.61 25.84 -7.80
N GLU A 275 24.32 27.15 -7.91
CA GLU A 275 22.99 27.71 -7.61
C GLU A 275 21.93 27.14 -8.56
N PHE A 276 22.22 27.02 -9.86
CA PHE A 276 21.30 26.37 -10.79
C PHE A 276 21.04 24.90 -10.41
N GLN A 277 22.07 24.17 -9.98
CA GLN A 277 21.90 22.81 -9.47
C GLN A 277 21.09 22.76 -8.16
N LEU A 278 21.22 23.76 -7.29
CA LEU A 278 20.42 23.89 -6.07
C LEU A 278 18.95 24.07 -6.42
N GLY A 279 18.64 25.00 -7.32
CA GLY A 279 17.29 25.21 -7.82
C GLY A 279 16.70 23.96 -8.48
N LEU A 280 17.51 23.22 -9.26
CA LEU A 280 17.08 21.95 -9.85
C LEU A 280 16.80 20.89 -8.77
N SER A 281 17.66 20.81 -7.76
CA SER A 281 17.50 19.89 -6.65
C SER A 281 16.20 20.15 -5.90
N ALA A 282 16.00 21.41 -5.48
CA ALA A 282 14.79 21.88 -4.83
C ALA A 282 13.54 21.60 -5.68
N PHE A 283 13.60 21.88 -6.99
CA PHE A 283 12.51 21.60 -7.92
C PHE A 283 12.09 20.12 -7.91
N TYR A 284 13.05 19.19 -7.95
CA TYR A 284 12.77 17.75 -7.97
C TYR A 284 12.41 17.19 -6.60
N ASN A 285 12.82 17.85 -5.52
CA ASN A 285 12.45 17.53 -4.14
C ASN A 285 11.11 18.11 -3.72
N HIS A 286 10.50 18.96 -4.55
CA HIS A 286 9.28 19.69 -4.21
C HIS A 286 9.47 20.71 -3.07
N ASP A 287 10.72 21.15 -2.85
CA ASP A 287 11.04 22.32 -2.04
C ASP A 287 10.75 23.57 -2.89
N ASN A 288 9.49 24.00 -2.85
CA ASN A 288 9.00 25.02 -3.76
C ASN A 288 9.58 26.40 -3.42
N ASP A 289 9.84 26.69 -2.14
CA ASP A 289 10.34 28.00 -1.72
C ASP A 289 11.76 28.25 -2.24
N VAL A 290 12.66 27.28 -2.03
CA VAL A 290 14.03 27.34 -2.56
C VAL A 290 14.01 27.34 -4.09
N ALA A 291 13.19 26.51 -4.71
CA ALA A 291 13.09 26.45 -6.17
C ALA A 291 12.61 27.77 -6.78
N LEU A 292 11.57 28.40 -6.22
CA LEU A 292 11.04 29.69 -6.69
C LEU A 292 12.08 30.80 -6.53
N GLY A 293 12.73 30.88 -5.36
CA GLY A 293 13.75 31.89 -5.08
C GLY A 293 14.93 31.78 -6.03
N VAL A 294 15.56 30.60 -6.09
CA VAL A 294 16.77 30.38 -6.90
C VAL A 294 16.47 30.48 -8.40
N MET A 295 15.41 29.83 -8.89
CA MET A 295 15.06 29.90 -10.31
C MET A 295 14.59 31.29 -10.74
N GLY A 296 13.89 32.01 -9.86
CA GLY A 296 13.48 33.39 -10.09
C GLY A 296 14.69 34.31 -10.27
N LEU A 297 15.69 34.21 -9.40
CA LEU A 297 16.93 35.00 -9.50
C LEU A 297 17.70 34.69 -10.78
N ILE A 298 17.87 33.41 -11.14
CA ILE A 298 18.57 33.03 -12.38
C ILE A 298 17.78 33.50 -13.62
N ALA A 299 16.45 33.41 -13.60
CA ALA A 299 15.59 33.88 -14.69
C ALA A 299 15.62 35.41 -14.90
N GLN A 300 15.84 36.18 -13.82
CA GLN A 300 15.95 37.64 -13.86
C GLN A 300 17.36 38.13 -14.20
N GLY A 301 18.39 37.29 -14.01
CA GLY A 301 19.78 37.64 -14.25
C GLY A 301 20.06 38.17 -15.66
N THR A 302 21.06 39.05 -15.76
CA THR A 302 21.55 39.63 -17.03
C THR A 302 22.37 38.63 -17.86
N ARG A 303 22.76 37.49 -17.29
CA ARG A 303 23.50 36.41 -17.97
C ARG A 303 22.51 35.40 -18.54
N GLU A 304 22.69 35.03 -19.81
CA GLU A 304 21.80 34.07 -20.50
C GLU A 304 21.96 32.62 -20.02
N GLN A 305 23.06 32.30 -19.33
CA GLN A 305 23.36 30.93 -18.90
C GLN A 305 22.25 30.39 -17.97
N HIS A 306 21.61 29.30 -18.39
CA HIS A 306 20.50 28.61 -17.69
C HIS A 306 19.18 29.38 -17.56
N ALA A 307 19.06 30.60 -18.12
CA ALA A 307 17.87 31.44 -17.94
C ALA A 307 16.59 30.81 -18.51
N ASP A 308 16.67 30.15 -19.67
CA ASP A 308 15.55 29.45 -20.30
C ASP A 308 15.09 28.24 -19.46
N ALA A 309 16.05 27.41 -19.01
CA ALA A 309 15.80 26.28 -18.13
C ALA A 309 15.21 26.73 -16.78
N ALA A 310 15.71 27.84 -16.23
CA ALA A 310 15.23 28.42 -14.98
C ALA A 310 13.79 28.94 -15.12
N LEU A 311 13.46 29.68 -16.18
CA LEU A 311 12.08 30.09 -16.47
C LEU A 311 11.14 28.90 -16.56
N TYR A 312 11.55 27.83 -17.26
CA TYR A 312 10.73 26.63 -17.38
C TYR A 312 10.49 25.95 -16.02
N ARG A 313 11.54 25.84 -15.18
CA ARG A 313 11.44 25.21 -13.86
C ARG A 313 10.69 26.08 -12.86
N LEU A 314 10.86 27.40 -12.92
CA LEU A 314 10.07 28.39 -12.18
C LEU A 314 8.59 28.22 -12.48
N ALA A 315 8.23 28.27 -13.77
CA ALA A 315 6.86 28.10 -14.23
C ALA A 315 6.24 26.78 -13.76
N LYS A 316 6.97 25.67 -13.86
CA LYS A 316 6.51 24.36 -13.37
C LYS A 316 6.35 24.29 -11.85
N THR A 317 7.17 25.03 -11.10
CA THR A 317 7.05 25.13 -9.64
C THR A 317 5.81 25.93 -9.27
N GLN A 318 5.56 27.05 -9.94
CA GLN A 318 4.35 27.86 -9.78
C GLN A 318 3.09 27.05 -10.08
N THR A 319 3.05 26.27 -11.17
CA THR A 319 1.92 25.35 -11.45
C THR A 319 1.67 24.39 -10.27
N ARG A 320 2.74 23.85 -9.68
CA ARG A 320 2.64 22.86 -8.60
C ARG A 320 2.02 23.44 -7.33
N ILE A 321 2.32 24.70 -7.02
CA ILE A 321 1.74 25.39 -5.87
C ILE A 321 0.38 26.03 -6.18
N GLY A 322 -0.11 25.91 -7.42
CA GLY A 322 -1.39 26.46 -7.87
C GLY A 322 -1.33 27.94 -8.28
N ASP A 323 -0.15 28.52 -8.44
CA ASP A 323 0.05 29.85 -9.02
C ASP A 323 0.00 29.75 -10.55
N ASN A 324 -1.20 29.55 -11.11
CA ASN A 324 -1.40 29.45 -12.55
C ASN A 324 -1.09 30.76 -13.29
N VAL A 325 -1.33 31.91 -12.63
CA VAL A 325 -1.08 33.24 -13.21
C VAL A 325 0.43 33.46 -13.38
N GLY A 326 1.22 33.27 -12.31
CA GLY A 326 2.66 33.39 -12.38
C GLY A 326 3.30 32.32 -13.26
N SER A 327 2.76 31.09 -13.23
CA SER A 327 3.20 30.00 -14.12
C SER A 327 3.06 30.38 -15.60
N ARG A 328 1.89 30.91 -15.98
CA ARG A 328 1.62 31.38 -17.35
C ARG A 328 2.59 32.49 -17.75
N ALA A 329 2.75 33.51 -16.91
CA ALA A 329 3.67 34.62 -17.17
C ALA A 329 5.11 34.15 -17.39
N SER A 330 5.60 33.21 -16.56
CA SER A 330 6.94 32.64 -16.69
C SER A 330 7.11 31.81 -17.99
N PHE A 331 6.09 31.04 -18.37
CA PHE A 331 6.09 30.29 -19.64
C PHE A 331 6.03 31.20 -20.86
N GLU A 332 5.18 32.23 -20.86
CA GLU A 332 5.09 33.22 -21.94
C GLU A 332 6.41 33.95 -22.12
N LYS A 333 7.03 34.40 -21.02
CA LYS A 333 8.35 35.02 -21.03
C LYS A 333 9.44 34.12 -21.62
N LEU A 334 9.37 32.81 -21.39
CA LEU A 334 10.29 31.86 -22.02
C LEU A 334 10.11 31.84 -23.55
N ILE A 335 8.88 31.79 -24.05
CA ILE A 335 8.61 31.77 -25.50
C ILE A 335 8.99 33.09 -26.16
N GLU A 336 8.72 34.21 -25.49
CA GLU A 336 9.05 35.54 -25.98
C GLU A 336 10.56 35.76 -26.07
N ARG A 337 11.29 35.45 -24.99
CA ARG A 337 12.72 35.74 -24.89
C ARG A 337 13.61 34.65 -25.49
N PHE A 338 13.15 33.40 -25.50
CA PHE A 338 13.91 32.23 -25.99
C PHE A 338 13.09 31.34 -26.94
N PRO A 339 12.60 31.87 -28.08
CA PRO A 339 11.71 31.14 -28.99
C PRO A 339 12.31 29.85 -29.57
N SER A 340 13.64 29.80 -29.68
CA SER A 340 14.44 28.67 -30.19
C SER A 340 14.92 27.71 -29.09
N SER A 341 14.58 27.95 -27.81
CA SER A 341 14.98 27.07 -26.70
C SER A 341 14.44 25.65 -26.91
N GLY A 342 15.22 24.64 -26.49
CA GLY A 342 14.74 23.26 -26.42
C GLY A 342 13.52 23.07 -25.53
N TYR A 343 13.25 23.99 -24.61
CA TYR A 343 12.05 24.00 -23.76
C TYR A 343 10.83 24.63 -24.43
N ALA A 344 10.98 25.34 -25.55
CA ALA A 344 9.89 26.08 -26.16
C ALA A 344 8.71 25.19 -26.64
N PRO A 345 8.92 24.01 -27.24
CA PRO A 345 7.80 23.12 -27.58
C PRO A 345 7.04 22.63 -26.33
N SER A 346 7.77 22.23 -25.29
CA SER A 346 7.19 21.78 -24.02
C SER A 346 6.44 22.90 -23.32
N THR A 347 6.95 24.12 -23.37
CA THR A 347 6.33 25.31 -22.79
C THR A 347 4.99 25.63 -23.43
N ARG A 348 4.91 25.64 -24.77
CA ARG A 348 3.63 25.85 -25.47
C ARG A 348 2.60 24.77 -25.12
N TYR A 349 3.06 23.52 -24.93
CA TYR A 349 2.19 22.44 -24.45
C TYR A 349 1.71 22.71 -23.01
N GLN A 350 2.56 23.18 -22.10
CA GLN A 350 2.14 23.52 -20.73
C GLN A 350 1.13 24.68 -20.72
N LEU A 351 1.29 25.69 -21.56
CA LEU A 351 0.32 26.78 -21.70
C LEU A 351 -1.05 26.27 -22.19
N ALA A 352 -1.06 25.41 -23.21
CA ALA A 352 -2.30 24.78 -23.68
C ALA A 352 -2.93 23.87 -22.62
N TRP A 353 -2.12 23.23 -21.77
CA TRP A 353 -2.60 22.44 -20.65
C TRP A 353 -3.23 23.32 -19.57
N LEU A 354 -2.63 24.47 -19.23
CA LEU A 354 -3.23 25.45 -18.33
C LEU A 354 -4.57 25.95 -18.88
N ASP A 355 -4.65 26.27 -20.17
CA ASP A 355 -5.92 26.60 -20.83
C ASP A 355 -6.95 25.48 -20.71
N PHE A 356 -6.54 24.23 -20.87
CA PHE A 356 -7.42 23.07 -20.73
C PHE A 356 -7.95 22.91 -19.30
N GLU A 357 -7.10 23.11 -18.29
CA GLU A 357 -7.49 23.04 -16.87
C GLU A 357 -8.40 24.20 -16.44
N ASP A 358 -8.17 25.40 -16.99
CA ASP A 358 -8.97 26.60 -16.74
C ASP A 358 -10.30 26.61 -17.52
N ASN A 359 -10.64 25.53 -18.23
CA ASN A 359 -11.80 25.39 -19.12
C ASN A 359 -11.79 26.29 -20.37
N ASN A 360 -10.63 26.86 -20.72
CA ASN A 360 -10.41 27.61 -21.96
C ASN A 360 -10.19 26.65 -23.15
N TYR A 361 -11.16 25.76 -23.37
CA TYR A 361 -11.06 24.65 -24.32
C TYR A 361 -10.81 25.09 -25.77
N GLU A 362 -11.23 26.30 -26.16
CA GLU A 362 -10.99 26.79 -27.51
C GLU A 362 -9.50 27.06 -27.77
N SER A 363 -8.81 27.69 -26.80
CA SER A 363 -7.37 27.95 -26.91
C SER A 363 -6.58 26.63 -26.86
N ALA A 364 -6.92 25.76 -25.90
CA ALA A 364 -6.33 24.44 -25.77
C ALA A 364 -6.51 23.60 -27.05
N TYR A 365 -7.72 23.60 -27.62
CA TYR A 365 -8.06 22.91 -28.86
C TYR A 365 -7.16 23.36 -30.02
N ARG A 366 -6.98 24.67 -30.22
CA ARG A 366 -6.12 25.20 -31.30
C ARG A 366 -4.71 24.65 -31.21
N TYR A 367 -4.12 24.64 -30.01
CA TYR A 367 -2.78 24.09 -29.83
C TYR A 367 -2.73 22.57 -30.07
N PHE A 368 -3.62 21.80 -29.43
CA PHE A 368 -3.61 20.35 -29.55
C PHE A 368 -3.86 19.90 -30.99
N ALA A 369 -4.81 20.53 -31.69
CA ALA A 369 -5.11 20.23 -33.10
C ALA A 369 -3.89 20.52 -34.01
N ASN A 370 -3.26 21.69 -33.87
CA ASN A 370 -2.07 22.05 -34.67
C ASN A 370 -0.89 21.10 -34.41
N ARG A 371 -0.74 20.60 -33.19
CA ARG A 371 0.40 19.73 -32.84
C ARG A 371 0.29 18.32 -33.42
N LEU A 372 -0.88 17.91 -33.94
CA LEU A 372 -1.12 16.57 -34.50
C LEU A 372 -0.39 16.27 -35.81
N GLU A 373 0.22 17.25 -36.46
CA GLU A 373 0.94 17.08 -37.74
C GLU A 373 2.30 16.37 -37.58
N ARG A 374 2.84 16.31 -36.36
CA ARG A 374 4.22 15.85 -36.07
C ARG A 374 4.43 14.74 -35.00
N PRO A 375 3.44 14.20 -34.26
CA PRO A 375 3.70 13.23 -33.20
C PRO A 375 3.65 11.78 -33.69
N THR A 376 4.46 10.90 -33.10
CA THR A 376 4.46 9.45 -33.33
C THR A 376 4.06 8.70 -32.05
N GLY A 377 3.63 7.44 -32.19
CA GLY A 377 3.38 6.54 -31.06
C GLY A 377 2.33 7.03 -30.04
N SER A 378 2.60 6.84 -28.75
CA SER A 378 1.69 7.13 -27.63
C SER A 378 1.43 8.63 -27.40
N GLN A 379 2.37 9.50 -27.80
CA GLN A 379 2.16 10.96 -27.73
C GLN A 379 1.05 11.40 -28.68
N ARG A 380 1.00 10.82 -29.88
CA ARG A 380 -0.06 11.08 -30.85
C ARG A 380 -1.42 10.65 -30.34
N GLU A 381 -1.50 9.49 -29.69
CA GLU A 381 -2.74 9.02 -29.05
C GLU A 381 -3.26 10.03 -28.02
N TYR A 382 -2.41 10.41 -27.07
CA TYR A 382 -2.80 11.32 -26.00
C TYR A 382 -3.18 12.72 -26.52
N LEU A 383 -2.42 13.29 -27.46
CA LEU A 383 -2.77 14.58 -28.08
C LEU A 383 -4.08 14.50 -28.87
N THR A 384 -4.33 13.39 -29.57
CA THR A 384 -5.60 13.20 -30.30
C THR A 384 -6.76 13.13 -29.33
N TRP A 385 -6.58 12.47 -28.18
CA TRP A 385 -7.57 12.47 -27.10
C TRP A 385 -7.84 13.89 -26.57
N LEU A 386 -6.80 14.68 -26.29
CA LEU A 386 -6.98 16.05 -25.79
C LEU A 386 -7.67 16.96 -26.82
N ALA A 387 -7.34 16.81 -28.11
CA ALA A 387 -8.03 17.52 -29.19
C ALA A 387 -9.51 17.10 -29.28
N ALA A 388 -9.81 15.79 -29.21
CA ALA A 388 -11.18 15.28 -29.19
C ALA A 388 -11.98 15.83 -28.01
N TRP A 389 -11.40 15.80 -26.81
CA TRP A 389 -12.05 16.25 -25.59
C TRP A 389 -12.29 17.76 -25.59
N SER A 390 -11.30 18.55 -26.03
CA SER A 390 -11.45 20.01 -26.14
C SER A 390 -12.52 20.36 -27.18
N ALA A 391 -12.55 19.68 -28.33
CA ALA A 391 -13.61 19.85 -29.32
C ALA A 391 -15.00 19.49 -28.75
N PHE A 392 -15.10 18.40 -27.99
CA PHE A 392 -16.34 17.99 -27.31
C PHE A 392 -16.83 19.07 -26.35
N ARG A 393 -15.92 19.63 -25.52
CA ARG A 393 -16.25 20.71 -24.58
C ARG A 393 -16.58 22.04 -25.26
N CYS A 394 -16.05 22.30 -26.45
CA CYS A 394 -16.48 23.40 -27.32
C CYS A 394 -17.80 23.11 -28.06
N ASN A 395 -18.53 22.03 -27.73
CA ASN A 395 -19.73 21.57 -28.43
C ASN A 395 -19.54 21.30 -29.93
N LYS A 396 -18.29 21.08 -30.38
CA LYS A 396 -17.93 20.71 -31.76
C LYS A 396 -18.06 19.19 -31.95
N LEU A 397 -19.28 18.67 -31.75
CA LEU A 397 -19.53 17.23 -31.62
C LEU A 397 -19.04 16.39 -32.82
N ALA A 398 -19.24 16.86 -34.06
CA ALA A 398 -18.77 16.16 -35.26
C ALA A 398 -17.24 16.08 -35.34
N VAL A 399 -16.56 17.15 -34.92
CA VAL A 399 -15.09 17.22 -34.89
C VAL A 399 -14.55 16.26 -33.83
N ALA A 400 -15.14 16.27 -32.64
CA ALA A 400 -14.79 15.35 -31.56
C ALA A 400 -15.00 13.87 -31.98
N GLU A 401 -16.12 13.55 -32.63
CA GLU A 401 -16.40 12.22 -33.17
C GLU A 401 -15.35 11.78 -34.20
N SER A 402 -14.90 12.68 -35.07
CA SER A 402 -13.85 12.40 -36.06
C SER A 402 -12.53 12.02 -35.39
N TYR A 403 -12.09 12.77 -34.37
CA TYR A 403 -10.89 12.45 -33.62
C TYR A 403 -11.00 11.12 -32.87
N LEU A 404 -12.15 10.84 -32.23
CA LEU A 404 -12.37 9.55 -31.56
C LEU A 404 -12.38 8.38 -32.55
N SER A 405 -12.93 8.57 -33.74
CA SER A 405 -12.90 7.55 -34.79
C SER A 405 -11.48 7.26 -35.26
N ARG A 406 -10.63 8.30 -35.37
CA ARG A 406 -9.20 8.14 -35.63
C ARG A 406 -8.50 7.36 -34.51
N LEU A 407 -8.80 7.67 -33.25
CA LEU A 407 -8.25 6.95 -32.10
C LEU A 407 -8.60 5.46 -32.14
N ILE A 408 -9.86 5.13 -32.39
CA ILE A 408 -10.35 3.75 -32.48
C ILE A 408 -9.66 3.00 -33.63
N LYS A 409 -9.47 3.65 -34.79
CA LYS A 409 -8.81 3.06 -35.95
C LYS A 409 -7.31 2.83 -35.71
N ASP A 410 -6.60 3.87 -35.29
CA ASP A 410 -5.14 3.90 -35.22
C ASP A 410 -4.60 3.19 -33.96
N PHE A 411 -5.41 3.13 -32.89
CA PHE A 411 -5.03 2.61 -31.57
C PHE A 411 -6.01 1.55 -31.03
N ARG A 412 -6.55 0.69 -31.91
CA ARG A 412 -7.51 -0.37 -31.55
C ARG A 412 -7.07 -1.34 -30.44
N HIS A 413 -5.77 -1.49 -30.22
CA HIS A 413 -5.19 -2.36 -29.17
C HIS A 413 -4.75 -1.58 -27.92
N SER A 414 -5.06 -0.28 -27.85
CA SER A 414 -4.79 0.54 -26.68
C SER A 414 -5.57 0.05 -25.47
N ARG A 415 -5.01 0.30 -24.28
CA ARG A 415 -5.70 0.08 -23.00
C ARG A 415 -6.88 1.03 -22.80
N ASP A 416 -6.95 2.12 -23.56
CA ASP A 416 -8.01 3.12 -23.54
C ASP A 416 -9.01 2.93 -24.71
N ALA A 417 -8.96 1.82 -25.47
CA ALA A 417 -9.84 1.64 -26.62
C ALA A 417 -11.34 1.69 -26.24
N ASP A 418 -11.71 1.11 -25.11
CA ASP A 418 -13.05 1.13 -24.54
C ASP A 418 -13.51 2.55 -24.13
N ARG A 419 -12.60 3.40 -23.64
CA ARG A 419 -12.83 4.83 -23.39
C ARG A 419 -13.28 5.53 -24.65
N TYR A 420 -12.56 5.32 -25.75
CA TYR A 420 -12.84 6.00 -27.02
C TYR A 420 -14.20 5.60 -27.58
N HIS A 421 -14.52 4.30 -27.54
CA HIS A 421 -15.83 3.81 -27.90
C HIS A 421 -16.94 4.42 -27.01
N TYR A 422 -16.80 4.36 -25.69
CA TYR A 422 -17.81 4.90 -24.78
C TYR A 422 -18.10 6.39 -25.04
N TRP A 423 -17.06 7.22 -25.15
CA TRP A 423 -17.24 8.66 -25.38
C TRP A 423 -17.75 8.98 -26.79
N ARG A 424 -17.36 8.20 -27.81
CA ARG A 424 -17.94 8.35 -29.15
C ARG A 424 -19.43 7.99 -29.15
N GLY A 425 -19.80 6.93 -28.44
CA GLY A 425 -21.20 6.54 -28.25
C GLY A 425 -22.01 7.63 -27.54
N ARG A 426 -21.45 8.26 -26.50
CA ARG A 426 -22.07 9.43 -25.83
C ARG A 426 -22.26 10.61 -26.78
N ILE A 427 -21.27 10.94 -27.59
CA ILE A 427 -21.36 12.02 -28.58
C ILE A 427 -22.42 11.70 -29.65
N ARG A 428 -22.47 10.46 -30.14
CA ARG A 428 -23.49 9.99 -31.09
C ARG A 428 -24.89 10.05 -30.50
N GLN A 429 -25.05 9.67 -29.23
CA GLN A 429 -26.32 9.81 -28.52
C GLN A 429 -26.76 11.28 -28.46
N MET A 430 -25.86 12.22 -28.16
CA MET A 430 -26.16 13.67 -28.18
C MET A 430 -26.48 14.19 -29.59
N ARG A 431 -25.88 13.60 -30.62
CA ARG A 431 -26.18 13.86 -32.05
C ARG A 431 -27.43 13.14 -32.55
N LYS A 432 -28.17 12.43 -31.69
CA LYS A 432 -29.35 11.62 -32.01
C LYS A 432 -29.08 10.42 -32.94
N ASP A 433 -27.83 9.98 -33.05
CA ASP A 433 -27.46 8.71 -33.69
C ASP A 433 -27.52 7.55 -32.69
N GLY A 434 -28.74 7.06 -32.45
CA GLY A 434 -28.97 5.96 -31.51
C GLY A 434 -28.32 4.63 -31.94
N LYS A 435 -28.25 4.36 -33.25
CA LYS A 435 -27.67 3.12 -33.78
C LYS A 435 -26.16 3.09 -33.59
N GLY A 436 -25.47 4.17 -33.97
CA GLY A 436 -24.02 4.28 -33.78
C GLY A 436 -23.64 4.32 -32.30
N ALA A 437 -24.46 4.95 -31.45
CA ALA A 437 -24.26 4.93 -30.00
C ALA A 437 -24.36 3.50 -29.43
N LEU A 438 -25.36 2.73 -29.85
CA LEU A 438 -25.53 1.34 -29.43
C LEU A 438 -24.33 0.46 -29.81
N GLU A 439 -23.84 0.59 -31.05
CA GLU A 439 -22.66 -0.15 -31.53
C GLU A 439 -21.42 0.17 -30.70
N ASP A 440 -21.19 1.44 -30.40
CA ASP A 440 -20.07 1.87 -29.58
C ASP A 440 -20.15 1.37 -28.13
N TYR A 441 -21.33 1.36 -27.51
CA TYR A 441 -21.49 0.79 -26.17
C TYR A 441 -21.25 -0.73 -26.16
N LYS A 442 -21.64 -1.45 -27.22
CA LYS A 442 -21.32 -2.88 -27.35
C LYS A 442 -19.82 -3.12 -27.46
N GLU A 443 -19.11 -2.30 -28.24
CA GLU A 443 -17.66 -2.40 -28.40
C GLU A 443 -16.93 -2.11 -27.08
N ALA A 444 -17.28 -1.02 -26.38
CA ALA A 444 -16.70 -0.71 -25.07
C ALA A 444 -17.00 -1.82 -24.02
N ASN A 445 -18.19 -2.41 -24.04
CA ASN A 445 -18.55 -3.51 -23.12
C ASN A 445 -17.80 -4.83 -23.39
N LYS A 446 -17.04 -4.95 -24.48
CA LYS A 446 -16.12 -6.10 -24.68
C LYS A 446 -15.03 -6.18 -23.61
N VAL A 447 -14.77 -5.09 -22.88
CA VAL A 447 -13.88 -5.03 -21.71
C VAL A 447 -14.73 -4.85 -20.43
N PRO A 448 -15.53 -5.84 -20.01
CA PRO A 448 -16.63 -5.62 -19.06
C PRO A 448 -16.18 -5.29 -17.61
N LYS A 449 -14.90 -5.44 -17.28
CA LYS A 449 -14.33 -5.09 -15.97
C LYS A 449 -13.80 -3.65 -15.90
N SER A 450 -13.65 -2.98 -17.03
CA SER A 450 -13.16 -1.60 -17.05
C SER A 450 -14.28 -0.63 -16.67
N TYR A 451 -13.90 0.56 -16.25
CA TYR A 451 -14.85 1.64 -15.94
C TYR A 451 -15.80 1.92 -17.11
N TYR A 452 -15.28 2.08 -18.33
CA TYR A 452 -16.10 2.39 -19.50
C TYR A 452 -16.92 1.19 -20.00
N GLY A 453 -16.41 -0.04 -19.84
CA GLY A 453 -17.19 -1.24 -20.14
C GLY A 453 -18.41 -1.38 -19.22
N MET A 454 -18.26 -1.01 -17.95
CA MET A 454 -19.36 -0.98 -16.97
C MET A 454 -20.33 0.19 -17.19
N LEU A 455 -19.84 1.39 -17.51
CA LEU A 455 -20.73 2.50 -17.91
C LEU A 455 -21.51 2.17 -19.19
N SER A 456 -20.87 1.50 -20.14
CA SER A 456 -21.55 1.03 -21.35
C SER A 456 -22.62 -0.01 -21.02
N ALA A 457 -22.35 -0.93 -20.09
CA ALA A 457 -23.36 -1.89 -19.61
C ALA A 457 -24.62 -1.19 -19.06
N GLN A 458 -24.46 -0.11 -18.27
CA GLN A 458 -25.59 0.68 -17.75
C GLN A 458 -26.40 1.35 -18.86
N ARG A 459 -25.78 1.68 -20.00
CA ARG A 459 -26.47 2.25 -21.18
C ARG A 459 -27.13 1.18 -22.05
N LEU A 460 -26.59 -0.04 -22.08
CA LEU A 460 -27.11 -1.16 -22.87
C LEU A 460 -28.37 -1.80 -22.25
N GLY A 461 -28.44 -1.88 -20.92
CA GLY A 461 -29.57 -2.51 -20.21
C GLY A 461 -30.94 -1.92 -20.58
N PRO A 462 -31.15 -0.59 -20.50
CA PRO A 462 -32.40 0.06 -20.93
C PRO A 462 -32.76 -0.14 -22.41
N LEU A 463 -31.79 -0.56 -23.23
CA LEU A 463 -31.98 -0.84 -24.66
C LEU A 463 -32.28 -2.33 -24.93
N GLY A 464 -32.52 -3.13 -23.90
CA GLY A 464 -32.81 -4.56 -24.02
C GLY A 464 -31.60 -5.42 -24.41
N VAL A 465 -30.38 -4.89 -24.32
CA VAL A 465 -29.16 -5.63 -24.66
C VAL A 465 -28.51 -6.15 -23.38
N LYS A 466 -28.42 -7.48 -23.23
CA LYS A 466 -27.73 -8.12 -22.10
C LYS A 466 -26.23 -7.75 -22.14
N PRO A 467 -25.69 -7.06 -21.13
CA PRO A 467 -24.27 -6.73 -21.07
C PRO A 467 -23.42 -7.95 -20.67
N LYS A 468 -22.14 -7.95 -21.04
CA LYS A 468 -21.14 -8.92 -20.54
C LYS A 468 -20.85 -8.67 -19.05
N LEU A 469 -20.60 -9.74 -18.28
CA LEU A 469 -20.51 -9.72 -16.81
C LEU A 469 -21.81 -9.16 -16.18
N ALA A 470 -22.94 -9.68 -16.64
CA ALA A 470 -24.23 -9.53 -15.97
C ALA A 470 -24.21 -10.26 -14.62
N GLU A 471 -25.16 -9.96 -13.73
CA GLU A 471 -25.25 -10.60 -12.41
C GLU A 471 -25.38 -12.13 -12.51
N ASP A 472 -26.12 -12.62 -13.51
CA ASP A 472 -26.27 -14.05 -13.80
C ASP A 472 -24.94 -14.75 -14.19
N ASP A 473 -23.90 -14.02 -14.58
CA ASP A 473 -22.63 -14.61 -15.00
C ASP A 473 -21.78 -15.10 -13.80
N PHE A 474 -22.23 -14.86 -12.57
CA PHE A 474 -21.57 -15.27 -11.31
C PHE A 474 -22.32 -16.39 -10.56
N GLU A 475 -22.91 -17.36 -11.27
CA GLU A 475 -23.62 -18.50 -10.65
C GLU A 475 -22.85 -19.15 -9.48
N LYS A 476 -23.61 -19.52 -8.44
CA LYS A 476 -23.14 -19.72 -7.06
C LYS A 476 -22.47 -21.06 -6.76
N THR A 477 -22.48 -22.01 -7.69
CA THR A 477 -22.11 -23.39 -7.39
C THR A 477 -21.21 -24.00 -8.46
N ASN A 478 -20.47 -25.03 -8.06
CA ASN A 478 -19.98 -26.03 -8.99
C ASN A 478 -21.16 -26.57 -9.82
N LYS A 479 -20.89 -27.16 -10.99
CA LYS A 479 -21.92 -27.70 -11.90
C LYS A 479 -22.87 -28.73 -11.26
N ASP A 480 -22.47 -29.27 -10.11
CA ASP A 480 -23.17 -30.26 -9.30
C ASP A 480 -23.82 -29.68 -8.02
N GLY A 481 -23.74 -28.37 -7.78
CA GLY A 481 -24.30 -27.74 -6.57
C GLY A 481 -23.42 -27.81 -5.32
N SER A 482 -22.24 -28.45 -5.37
CA SER A 482 -21.40 -28.66 -4.18
C SER A 482 -20.69 -27.38 -3.71
N PRO A 483 -20.55 -27.17 -2.38
CA PRO A 483 -19.69 -26.12 -1.84
C PRO A 483 -18.22 -26.43 -2.12
N ALA A 484 -17.38 -25.39 -2.20
CA ALA A 484 -15.94 -25.60 -2.29
C ALA A 484 -15.44 -26.39 -1.06
N PRO A 485 -14.49 -27.32 -1.23
CA PRO A 485 -13.98 -28.13 -0.13
C PRO A 485 -13.45 -27.25 1.00
N ALA A 486 -13.77 -27.62 2.25
CA ALA A 486 -13.24 -26.98 3.44
C ALA A 486 -11.72 -27.10 3.46
N LEU A 487 -11.03 -26.09 3.98
CA LEU A 487 -9.58 -26.12 4.09
C LEU A 487 -9.18 -27.06 5.22
N ASP A 488 -8.66 -28.24 4.88
CA ASP A 488 -8.15 -29.23 5.83
C ASP A 488 -6.63 -29.40 5.68
N ALA A 489 -5.90 -29.30 6.80
CA ALA A 489 -4.46 -29.52 6.83
C ALA A 489 -4.08 -30.96 6.42
N GLY A 490 -4.98 -31.92 6.59
CA GLY A 490 -4.84 -33.31 6.15
C GLY A 490 -4.67 -33.44 4.63
N MET A 491 -5.11 -32.45 3.85
CA MET A 491 -4.95 -32.41 2.39
C MET A 491 -3.49 -32.22 1.96
N PHE A 492 -2.63 -31.68 2.83
CA PHE A 492 -1.23 -31.39 2.51
C PHE A 492 -0.28 -32.52 2.95
N PRO A 493 0.83 -32.73 2.21
CA PRO A 493 1.82 -33.72 2.59
C PRO A 493 2.46 -33.39 3.94
N ARG A 494 2.96 -34.42 4.64
CA ARG A 494 3.46 -34.30 6.03
C ARG A 494 4.47 -33.16 6.28
N PRO A 495 5.43 -32.85 5.38
CA PRO A 495 6.35 -31.74 5.60
C PRO A 495 5.65 -30.37 5.68
N LEU A 496 4.54 -30.18 4.97
CA LEU A 496 3.78 -28.94 4.94
C LEU A 496 2.75 -28.85 6.08
N ARG A 497 2.20 -29.99 6.52
CA ARG A 497 1.05 -30.03 7.43
C ARG A 497 1.26 -29.23 8.73
N PRO A 498 2.34 -29.40 9.52
CA PRO A 498 2.52 -28.61 10.75
C PRO A 498 2.67 -27.11 10.49
N MET A 499 3.33 -26.74 9.39
CA MET A 499 3.50 -25.34 9.02
C MET A 499 2.14 -24.74 8.60
N VAL A 500 1.32 -25.48 7.85
CA VAL A 500 -0.06 -25.09 7.47
C VAL A 500 -0.93 -24.91 8.71
N GLU A 501 -0.94 -25.86 9.65
CA GLU A 501 -1.69 -25.78 10.91
C GLU A 501 -1.30 -24.55 11.72
N LYS A 502 0.00 -24.32 11.87
CA LYS A 502 0.56 -23.14 12.57
C LYS A 502 0.14 -21.84 11.91
N SER A 503 0.29 -21.72 10.59
CA SER A 503 -0.08 -20.51 9.86
C SER A 503 -1.58 -20.24 9.90
N LEU A 504 -2.42 -21.28 9.81
CA LEU A 504 -3.87 -21.14 9.96
C LEU A 504 -4.24 -20.68 11.36
N LYS A 505 -3.61 -21.25 12.40
CA LYS A 505 -3.84 -20.83 13.79
C LYS A 505 -3.39 -19.40 14.04
N LEU A 506 -2.20 -19.01 13.61
CA LEU A 506 -1.72 -17.63 13.71
C LEU A 506 -2.65 -16.65 13.00
N ALA A 507 -3.08 -16.96 11.78
CA ALA A 507 -4.02 -16.11 11.04
C ALA A 507 -5.38 -15.99 11.77
N ARG A 508 -5.93 -17.10 12.28
CA ARG A 508 -7.13 -17.12 13.13
C ARG A 508 -6.96 -16.27 14.36
N PHE A 509 -5.85 -16.40 15.07
CA PHE A 509 -5.59 -15.65 16.31
C PHE A 509 -5.25 -14.18 16.06
N GLY A 510 -5.39 -13.71 14.82
CA GLY A 510 -5.20 -12.31 14.49
C GLY A 510 -3.74 -11.93 14.28
N CYS A 511 -2.84 -12.89 14.05
CA CYS A 511 -1.41 -12.70 13.77
C CYS A 511 -1.06 -13.01 12.30
N PRO A 512 -1.64 -12.30 11.32
CA PRO A 512 -1.44 -12.58 9.90
C PRO A 512 0.00 -12.36 9.41
N GLN A 513 0.78 -11.50 10.07
CA GLN A 513 2.20 -11.26 9.76
C GLN A 513 3.06 -12.47 10.13
N ASP A 514 2.80 -13.06 11.30
CA ASP A 514 3.52 -14.24 11.75
C ASP A 514 3.12 -15.45 10.89
N ALA A 515 1.81 -15.59 10.59
CA ALA A 515 1.33 -16.59 9.64
C ALA A 515 2.04 -16.45 8.28
N SER A 516 2.20 -15.19 7.81
CA SER A 516 2.88 -14.88 6.56
C SER A 516 4.37 -15.21 6.59
N THR A 517 5.06 -14.91 7.67
CA THR A 517 6.47 -15.28 7.83
C THR A 517 6.65 -16.78 7.77
N VAL A 518 5.77 -17.56 8.41
CA VAL A 518 5.82 -19.02 8.33
C VAL A 518 5.54 -19.52 6.90
N ILE A 519 4.55 -18.97 6.20
CA ILE A 519 4.21 -19.36 4.82
C ILE A 519 5.36 -19.09 3.84
N ARG A 520 6.05 -17.98 4.00
CA ARG A 520 7.17 -17.60 3.13
C ARG A 520 8.33 -18.60 3.15
N GLU A 521 8.54 -19.24 4.29
CA GLU A 521 9.59 -20.26 4.46
C GLU A 521 9.05 -21.68 4.17
N MET A 522 7.77 -21.85 3.82
CA MET A 522 7.24 -23.14 3.41
C MET A 522 7.78 -23.54 2.02
N PRO A 523 8.04 -24.84 1.79
CA PRO A 523 8.29 -25.34 0.45
C PRO A 523 7.05 -25.19 -0.44
N ASP A 524 7.27 -25.10 -1.75
CA ASP A 524 6.17 -25.11 -2.72
C ASP A 524 5.42 -26.45 -2.71
N LEU A 525 4.15 -26.40 -3.12
CA LEU A 525 3.34 -27.59 -3.30
C LEU A 525 3.94 -28.46 -4.44
N PRO A 526 4.11 -29.79 -4.24
CA PRO A 526 4.69 -30.67 -5.26
C PRO A 526 3.97 -30.61 -6.62
N ASP A 527 4.70 -30.80 -7.72
CA ASP A 527 4.16 -30.70 -9.08
C ASP A 527 3.12 -31.79 -9.41
N GLU A 528 3.19 -32.92 -8.74
CA GLU A 528 2.23 -34.03 -8.82
C GLU A 528 0.95 -33.83 -7.99
N SER A 529 0.86 -32.72 -7.23
CA SER A 529 -0.28 -32.49 -6.33
C SER A 529 -1.60 -32.40 -7.08
N SER A 530 -2.63 -33.01 -6.48
CA SER A 530 -3.97 -33.08 -7.03
C SER A 530 -4.58 -31.70 -7.20
N LEU A 531 -5.63 -31.63 -8.03
CA LEU A 531 -6.36 -30.40 -8.24
C LEU A 531 -6.93 -29.84 -6.93
N ASP A 532 -7.47 -30.70 -6.06
CA ASP A 532 -8.02 -30.31 -4.75
C ASP A 532 -6.92 -29.78 -3.82
N GLN A 533 -5.72 -30.36 -3.86
CA GLN A 533 -4.57 -29.85 -3.09
C GLN A 533 -4.13 -28.47 -3.56
N ARG A 534 -4.14 -28.22 -4.87
CA ARG A 534 -3.85 -26.89 -5.44
C ARG A 534 -4.93 -25.88 -5.07
N TYR A 535 -6.18 -26.31 -5.01
CA TYR A 535 -7.30 -25.49 -4.53
C TYR A 535 -7.18 -25.13 -3.05
N ALA A 536 -6.91 -26.14 -2.22
CA ALA A 536 -6.65 -25.96 -0.80
C ALA A 536 -5.46 -25.01 -0.60
N TRP A 537 -4.39 -25.15 -1.38
CA TRP A 537 -3.23 -24.26 -1.32
C TRP A 537 -3.58 -22.80 -1.63
N LEU A 538 -4.38 -22.53 -2.66
CA LEU A 538 -4.84 -21.16 -2.96
C LEU A 538 -5.69 -20.59 -1.82
N ARG A 539 -6.61 -21.37 -1.25
CA ARG A 539 -7.41 -20.94 -0.09
C ARG A 539 -6.55 -20.73 1.15
N PHE A 540 -5.56 -21.57 1.37
CA PHE A 540 -4.59 -21.44 2.45
C PHE A 540 -3.79 -20.14 2.35
N LEU A 541 -3.25 -19.84 1.16
CA LEU A 541 -2.51 -18.59 0.92
C LEU A 541 -3.39 -17.35 1.12
N GLN A 542 -4.67 -17.42 0.74
CA GLN A 542 -5.61 -16.36 1.08
C GLN A 542 -5.79 -16.25 2.60
N TYR A 543 -6.04 -17.36 3.29
CA TYR A 543 -6.29 -17.33 4.72
C TYR A 543 -5.10 -16.81 5.54
N GLY A 544 -3.89 -17.27 5.22
CA GLY A 544 -2.64 -16.87 5.87
C GLY A 544 -2.09 -15.50 5.46
N SER A 545 -2.91 -14.65 4.84
CA SER A 545 -2.53 -13.29 4.42
C SER A 545 -1.44 -13.18 3.36
N HIS A 546 -1.21 -14.28 2.62
CA HIS A 546 -0.42 -14.33 1.39
C HIS A 546 -1.27 -14.02 0.14
N TYR A 547 -2.21 -13.07 0.27
CA TYR A 547 -3.17 -12.73 -0.78
C TYR A 547 -2.50 -12.38 -2.10
N TYR A 548 -1.39 -11.67 -2.09
CA TYR A 548 -0.68 -11.33 -3.32
C TYR A 548 -0.05 -12.53 -4.02
N GLN A 549 0.44 -13.52 -3.27
CA GLN A 549 0.93 -14.77 -3.85
C GLN A 549 -0.24 -15.61 -4.37
N ALA A 550 -1.36 -15.66 -3.66
CA ALA A 550 -2.59 -16.27 -4.15
C ALA A 550 -3.08 -15.60 -5.46
N LEU A 551 -3.07 -14.26 -5.52
CA LEU A 551 -3.42 -13.46 -6.70
C LEU A 551 -2.45 -13.69 -7.86
N ASN A 552 -1.15 -13.73 -7.59
CA ASN A 552 -0.13 -14.01 -8.60
C ASN A 552 -0.22 -15.44 -9.11
N LEU A 553 -0.40 -16.45 -8.26
CA LEU A 553 -0.59 -17.84 -8.68
C LEU A 553 -1.87 -18.00 -9.51
N ALA A 554 -2.97 -17.35 -9.10
CA ALA A 554 -4.20 -17.30 -9.86
C ALA A 554 -4.07 -16.54 -11.21
N GLY A 555 -3.14 -15.57 -11.29
CA GLY A 555 -2.90 -14.73 -12.47
C GLY A 555 -1.80 -15.23 -13.43
N GLN A 556 -0.75 -15.88 -12.93
CA GLN A 556 0.45 -16.30 -13.68
C GLN A 556 0.25 -17.65 -14.38
N ARG A 557 -0.64 -18.53 -13.89
CA ARG A 557 -0.99 -19.79 -14.59
C ARG A 557 -2.09 -19.57 -15.63
N ARG A 558 -1.84 -18.64 -16.56
CA ARG A 558 -2.69 -18.37 -17.73
C ARG A 558 -2.75 -19.55 -18.73
N THR A 559 -1.98 -20.62 -18.51
CA THR A 559 -2.03 -21.88 -19.25
C THR A 559 -2.61 -23.02 -18.43
N GLY A 560 -2.17 -23.24 -17.19
CA GLY A 560 -2.73 -24.31 -16.33
C GLY A 560 -4.16 -24.04 -15.87
N MET A 561 -4.50 -22.80 -15.50
CA MET A 561 -5.85 -22.45 -15.02
C MET A 561 -6.80 -21.99 -16.15
N TYR A 562 -6.24 -21.64 -17.30
CA TYR A 562 -7.01 -21.45 -18.54
C TYR A 562 -7.36 -22.80 -19.19
N GLN A 563 -6.46 -23.79 -19.14
CA GLN A 563 -6.79 -25.19 -19.46
C GLN A 563 -7.78 -25.78 -18.45
N PHE A 564 -7.64 -25.44 -17.16
CA PHE A 564 -8.64 -25.72 -16.12
C PHE A 564 -10.03 -25.14 -16.46
N SER A 565 -10.11 -23.91 -16.97
CA SER A 565 -11.38 -23.27 -17.39
C SER A 565 -12.03 -23.89 -18.64
N ARG A 566 -11.27 -24.68 -19.44
CA ARG A 566 -11.79 -25.37 -20.63
C ARG A 566 -12.35 -26.77 -20.35
N ASN A 567 -11.88 -27.44 -19.29
CA ASN A 567 -12.17 -28.85 -19.05
C ASN A 567 -13.30 -29.10 -18.03
N LEU A 568 -13.69 -28.08 -17.26
CA LEU A 568 -14.93 -28.10 -16.48
C LEU A 568 -16.02 -27.44 -17.31
N SER A 569 -17.05 -28.18 -17.70
CA SER A 569 -18.12 -27.64 -18.53
C SER A 569 -19.01 -26.60 -17.80
N ALA A 570 -18.63 -26.00 -16.66
CA ALA A 570 -19.45 -25.14 -15.79
C ALA A 570 -19.10 -23.63 -15.90
N PRO A 571 -20.05 -22.70 -15.66
CA PRO A 571 -19.75 -21.27 -15.54
C PRO A 571 -19.01 -20.97 -14.21
N MET A 572 -17.69 -21.12 -14.18
CA MET A 572 -16.83 -20.79 -13.03
C MET A 572 -16.59 -19.28 -12.84
N GLY A 573 -17.62 -18.46 -13.03
CA GLY A 573 -17.55 -17.00 -12.85
C GLY A 573 -17.26 -16.61 -11.41
N GLN A 574 -17.92 -17.19 -10.40
CA GLN A 574 -17.76 -16.70 -9.03
C GLN A 574 -16.48 -17.20 -8.34
N THR A 575 -16.18 -18.50 -8.36
CA THR A 575 -15.02 -19.08 -7.64
C THR A 575 -13.70 -18.50 -8.12
N TYR A 576 -13.45 -18.46 -9.44
CA TYR A 576 -12.22 -17.86 -9.99
C TYR A 576 -12.07 -16.39 -9.62
N TYR A 577 -13.15 -15.61 -9.72
CA TYR A 577 -13.12 -14.18 -9.41
C TYR A 577 -13.01 -13.92 -7.90
N SER A 578 -13.51 -14.83 -7.05
CA SER A 578 -13.32 -14.75 -5.61
C SER A 578 -11.85 -14.87 -5.20
N PHE A 579 -11.03 -15.56 -6.01
CA PHE A 579 -9.58 -15.56 -5.83
C PHE A 579 -8.95 -14.23 -6.23
N LEU A 580 -9.42 -13.63 -7.32
CA LEU A 580 -8.91 -12.35 -7.83
C LEU A 580 -9.39 -11.13 -7.04
N TYR A 581 -10.54 -11.23 -6.36
CA TYR A 581 -11.21 -10.17 -5.62
C TYR A 581 -11.70 -10.72 -4.27
N PRO A 582 -10.78 -11.07 -3.34
CA PRO A 582 -11.13 -11.74 -2.09
C PRO A 582 -11.80 -10.80 -1.08
N ARG A 583 -12.71 -11.34 -0.27
CA ARG A 583 -13.31 -10.68 0.91
C ARG A 583 -12.43 -10.81 2.15
N SER A 584 -11.17 -10.41 2.04
CA SER A 584 -10.17 -10.52 3.12
C SER A 584 -10.56 -9.69 4.33
N PHE A 585 -10.30 -10.21 5.53
CA PHE A 585 -10.72 -9.59 6.80
C PHE A 585 -12.24 -9.33 6.86
N GLY A 586 -13.04 -10.24 6.29
CA GLY A 586 -14.45 -9.99 6.05
C GLY A 586 -15.30 -9.68 7.28
N GLU A 587 -15.02 -10.33 8.42
CA GLU A 587 -15.68 -10.02 9.69
C GLU A 587 -15.44 -8.56 10.12
N THR A 588 -14.18 -8.12 10.10
CA THR A 588 -13.77 -6.75 10.45
C THR A 588 -14.34 -5.72 9.47
N VAL A 589 -14.30 -6.02 8.17
CA VAL A 589 -14.91 -5.16 7.14
C VAL A 589 -16.41 -5.03 7.37
N HIS A 590 -17.12 -6.14 7.55
CA HIS A 590 -18.57 -6.15 7.80
C HIS A 590 -18.93 -5.33 9.06
N GLN A 591 -18.19 -5.54 10.16
CA GLN A 591 -18.39 -4.80 11.41
C GLN A 591 -18.28 -3.29 11.20
N TYR A 592 -17.19 -2.83 10.59
CA TYR A 592 -16.96 -1.39 10.41
C TYR A 592 -17.80 -0.78 9.29
N ALA A 593 -18.16 -1.57 8.27
CA ALA A 593 -19.15 -1.19 7.27
C ALA A 593 -20.48 -0.85 7.94
N ARG A 594 -21.02 -1.74 8.78
CA ARG A 594 -22.26 -1.51 9.52
C ARG A 594 -22.15 -0.34 10.50
N ARG A 595 -21.09 -0.30 11.31
CA ARG A 595 -20.87 0.76 12.31
C ARG A 595 -20.80 2.15 11.67
N ARG A 596 -20.25 2.26 10.47
CA ARG A 596 -20.04 3.53 9.77
C ARG A 596 -20.99 3.78 8.60
N ARG A 597 -21.98 2.91 8.39
CA ARG A 597 -22.93 2.99 7.26
C ARG A 597 -22.20 3.17 5.93
N LEU A 598 -21.22 2.30 5.67
CA LEU A 598 -20.44 2.25 4.44
C LEU A 598 -20.82 1.02 3.62
N PRO A 599 -20.88 1.10 2.28
CA PRO A 599 -21.01 -0.08 1.44
C PRO A 599 -19.78 -1.00 1.60
N GLU A 600 -20.00 -2.28 1.92
CA GLU A 600 -18.89 -3.24 2.07
C GLU A 600 -18.03 -3.36 0.81
N GLY A 601 -18.68 -3.39 -0.37
CA GLY A 601 -17.98 -3.45 -1.64
C GLY A 601 -17.07 -2.25 -1.87
N LEU A 602 -17.40 -1.07 -1.33
CA LEU A 602 -16.54 0.11 -1.41
C LEU A 602 -15.29 -0.07 -0.56
N ILE A 603 -15.43 -0.59 0.66
CA ILE A 603 -14.30 -0.86 1.56
C ILE A 603 -13.35 -1.89 0.93
N TYR A 604 -13.87 -3.02 0.42
CA TYR A 604 -13.07 -4.02 -0.28
C TYR A 604 -12.37 -3.44 -1.50
N SER A 605 -13.05 -2.56 -2.23
CA SER A 605 -12.48 -1.88 -3.40
C SER A 605 -11.32 -0.96 -3.04
N VAL A 606 -11.45 -0.18 -1.96
CA VAL A 606 -10.35 0.66 -1.44
C VAL A 606 -9.18 -0.22 -1.02
N ILE A 607 -9.39 -1.23 -0.17
CA ILE A 607 -8.33 -2.16 0.24
C ILE A 607 -7.62 -2.78 -0.96
N TYR A 608 -8.38 -3.23 -1.97
CA TYR A 608 -7.83 -3.85 -3.16
C TYR A 608 -6.96 -2.89 -3.98
N ASN A 609 -7.42 -1.65 -4.17
CA ASN A 609 -6.70 -0.69 -5.00
C ASN A 609 -5.53 -0.02 -4.28
N GLU A 610 -5.59 0.09 -2.96
CA GLU A 610 -4.52 0.65 -2.13
C GLU A 610 -3.36 -0.32 -1.95
N SER A 611 -3.64 -1.56 -1.55
CA SER A 611 -2.58 -2.48 -1.13
C SER A 611 -2.52 -3.79 -1.93
N ARG A 612 -3.48 -4.06 -2.81
CA ARG A 612 -3.74 -5.41 -3.34
C ARG A 612 -3.91 -6.42 -2.21
N VAL A 613 -4.56 -5.98 -1.12
CA VAL A 613 -4.81 -6.76 0.08
C VAL A 613 -3.50 -7.18 0.80
N LYS A 614 -2.48 -6.32 0.76
CA LYS A 614 -1.21 -6.53 1.49
C LYS A 614 -1.23 -5.72 2.78
N PRO A 615 -1.30 -6.35 3.96
CA PRO A 615 -1.47 -5.61 5.21
C PRO A 615 -0.28 -4.77 5.65
N TRP A 616 0.90 -5.02 5.07
CA TRP A 616 2.17 -4.45 5.49
C TRP A 616 2.90 -3.71 4.36
N VAL A 617 2.19 -3.33 3.30
CA VAL A 617 2.81 -2.56 2.22
C VAL A 617 3.02 -1.10 2.67
N VAL A 618 4.21 -0.57 2.40
CA VAL A 618 4.53 0.84 2.59
C VAL A 618 4.74 1.47 1.21
N SER A 619 4.00 2.53 0.91
CA SER A 619 4.19 3.26 -0.35
C SER A 619 5.47 4.11 -0.33
N PRO A 620 5.97 4.54 -1.49
CA PRO A 620 7.04 5.55 -1.56
C PRO A 620 6.70 6.86 -0.85
N ALA A 621 5.42 7.16 -0.65
CA ALA A 621 4.93 8.33 0.11
C ALA A 621 4.71 8.04 1.60
N ASN A 622 5.22 6.90 2.09
CA ASN A 622 5.11 6.44 3.47
C ASN A 622 3.66 6.18 3.93
N ALA A 623 2.78 5.77 3.01
CA ALA A 623 1.43 5.29 3.35
C ALA A 623 1.49 3.81 3.76
N ILE A 624 0.84 3.43 4.85
CA ILE A 624 1.05 2.14 5.53
C ILE A 624 -0.22 1.28 5.47
N GLY A 625 -0.03 0.01 5.15
CA GLY A 625 -0.97 -1.09 5.35
C GLY A 625 -2.14 -1.18 4.37
N LEU A 626 -3.18 -1.93 4.73
CA LEU A 626 -4.27 -2.36 3.83
C LEU A 626 -4.95 -1.23 3.06
N MET A 627 -5.24 -0.13 3.75
CA MET A 627 -5.94 1.05 3.26
C MET A 627 -5.01 2.27 3.13
N GLN A 628 -3.69 2.03 3.11
CA GLN A 628 -2.63 3.00 2.84
C GLN A 628 -2.79 4.33 3.59
N ILE A 629 -2.76 4.25 4.92
CA ILE A 629 -2.89 5.42 5.78
C ILE A 629 -1.51 6.03 5.99
N VAL A 630 -1.36 7.32 5.69
CA VAL A 630 -0.11 8.05 5.99
C VAL A 630 -0.05 8.39 7.49
N PRO A 631 1.13 8.34 8.15
CA PRO A 631 1.27 8.53 9.60
C PRO A 631 0.59 9.79 10.14
N ARG A 632 0.75 10.92 9.45
CA ARG A 632 0.10 12.18 9.83
C ARG A 632 -1.43 12.06 9.87
N THR A 633 -2.02 11.34 8.92
CA THR A 633 -3.45 11.06 8.90
C THR A 633 -3.81 10.06 10.00
N GLY A 634 -2.96 9.07 10.25
CA GLY A 634 -3.08 8.12 11.38
C GLY A 634 -3.26 8.83 12.72
N HIS A 635 -2.36 9.77 13.07
CA HIS A 635 -2.49 10.57 14.30
C HIS A 635 -3.81 11.34 14.36
N ARG A 636 -4.21 12.01 13.27
CA ARG A 636 -5.50 12.74 13.24
C ARG A 636 -6.71 11.82 13.46
N ILE A 637 -6.64 10.59 12.96
CA ILE A 637 -7.71 9.59 13.15
C ILE A 637 -7.68 9.08 14.60
N ALA A 638 -6.49 8.82 15.15
CA ALA A 638 -6.31 8.39 16.53
C ALA A 638 -6.92 9.41 17.51
N ASP A 639 -6.58 10.69 17.35
CA ASP A 639 -7.14 11.79 18.13
C ASP A 639 -8.68 11.81 18.03
N ALA A 640 -9.23 11.69 16.83
CA ALA A 640 -10.67 11.71 16.60
C ALA A 640 -11.39 10.45 17.13
N LEU A 641 -10.67 9.35 17.32
CA LEU A 641 -11.19 8.11 17.89
C LEU A 641 -10.91 7.97 19.40
N GLY A 642 -10.18 8.92 20.01
CA GLY A 642 -9.75 8.86 21.41
C GLY A 642 -8.74 7.74 21.67
N ASP A 643 -7.88 7.42 20.69
CA ASP A 643 -6.90 6.34 20.75
C ASP A 643 -5.54 6.89 21.21
N ALA A 644 -5.38 7.11 22.52
CA ALA A 644 -4.24 7.83 23.10
C ALA A 644 -2.90 7.07 22.99
N ASP A 645 -2.93 5.75 22.89
CA ASP A 645 -1.74 4.88 22.85
C ASP A 645 -1.29 4.53 21.42
N PHE A 646 -1.83 5.24 20.42
CA PHE A 646 -1.54 4.99 19.00
C PHE A 646 -0.07 5.23 18.68
N HIS A 647 0.57 4.20 18.15
CA HIS A 647 1.89 4.26 17.54
C HIS A 647 1.79 4.05 16.03
N VAL A 648 2.69 4.66 15.25
CA VAL A 648 2.68 4.52 13.78
C VAL A 648 2.75 3.05 13.35
N ASP A 649 3.43 2.20 14.11
CA ASP A 649 3.55 0.77 13.83
C ASP A 649 2.21 0.02 13.97
N ASP A 650 1.24 0.55 14.70
CA ASP A 650 -0.10 -0.01 14.77
C ASP A 650 -0.81 0.03 13.39
N LEU A 651 -0.36 0.89 12.45
CA LEU A 651 -0.88 0.91 11.08
C LEU A 651 -0.51 -0.34 10.27
N TYR A 652 0.47 -1.14 10.69
CA TYR A 652 0.77 -2.45 10.09
C TYR A 652 -0.21 -3.54 10.54
N ASP A 653 -0.96 -3.32 11.62
CA ASP A 653 -2.04 -4.22 12.02
C ASP A 653 -3.25 -4.01 11.08
N PRO A 654 -3.67 -5.02 10.30
CA PRO A 654 -4.82 -4.91 9.39
C PRO A 654 -6.12 -4.51 10.09
N TYR A 655 -6.33 -4.92 11.34
CA TYR A 655 -7.54 -4.62 12.10
C TYR A 655 -7.61 -3.14 12.48
N VAL A 656 -6.49 -2.57 12.95
CA VAL A 656 -6.35 -1.13 13.20
C VAL A 656 -6.45 -0.35 11.89
N ASN A 657 -5.77 -0.82 10.84
CA ASN A 657 -5.77 -0.16 9.54
C ASN A 657 -7.18 -0.09 8.92
N ILE A 658 -7.97 -1.18 8.98
CA ILE A 658 -9.37 -1.18 8.54
C ILE A 658 -10.22 -0.27 9.44
N ARG A 659 -10.04 -0.30 10.78
CA ARG A 659 -10.75 0.59 11.71
C ARG A 659 -10.52 2.06 11.34
N TYR A 660 -9.28 2.44 11.06
CA TYR A 660 -8.90 3.83 10.77
C TYR A 660 -9.30 4.23 9.35
N GLY A 661 -9.01 3.40 8.36
CA GLY A 661 -9.30 3.69 6.96
C GLY A 661 -10.80 3.81 6.68
N THR A 662 -11.63 2.96 7.31
CA THR A 662 -13.09 3.09 7.20
C THR A 662 -13.63 4.32 7.96
N TRP A 663 -12.99 4.75 9.05
CA TRP A 663 -13.34 6.04 9.68
C TRP A 663 -13.07 7.19 8.71
N TYR A 664 -11.88 7.21 8.11
CA TYR A 664 -11.48 8.28 7.19
C TYR A 664 -12.38 8.32 5.95
N LEU A 665 -12.71 7.15 5.39
CA LEU A 665 -13.63 7.05 4.25
C LEU A 665 -15.03 7.58 4.57
N ARG A 666 -15.58 7.30 5.75
CA ARG A 666 -16.85 7.88 6.21
C ARG A 666 -16.77 9.39 6.36
N ALA A 667 -15.70 9.89 6.97
CA ALA A 667 -15.48 11.33 7.10
C ALA A 667 -15.41 12.05 5.75
N MET A 668 -14.83 11.40 4.71
CA MET A 668 -14.85 11.94 3.35
C MET A 668 -16.27 11.95 2.75
N LEU A 669 -17.04 10.88 2.91
CA LEU A 669 -18.43 10.86 2.44
C LEU A 669 -19.30 11.93 3.14
N ASP A 670 -19.14 12.13 4.45
CA ASP A 670 -19.85 13.17 5.19
C ASP A 670 -19.49 14.56 4.68
N ARG A 671 -18.20 14.83 4.47
CA ARG A 671 -17.70 16.12 3.97
C ARG A 671 -18.25 16.48 2.59
N PHE A 672 -18.56 15.50 1.75
CA PHE A 672 -19.10 15.71 0.40
C PHE A 672 -20.57 15.31 0.27
N GLU A 673 -21.33 15.36 1.38
CA GLU A 673 -22.79 15.18 1.39
C GLU A 673 -23.24 13.88 0.70
N GLY A 674 -22.48 12.80 0.90
CA GLY A 674 -22.74 11.48 0.30
C GLY A 674 -22.25 11.32 -1.15
N ASN A 675 -21.56 12.31 -1.73
CA ASN A 675 -20.98 12.17 -3.07
C ASN A 675 -19.77 11.21 -3.03
N GLU A 676 -20.04 9.96 -3.39
CA GLU A 676 -19.07 8.85 -3.36
C GLU A 676 -17.86 9.09 -4.25
N VAL A 677 -18.05 9.72 -5.40
CA VAL A 677 -16.95 10.02 -6.32
C VAL A 677 -15.99 11.00 -5.69
N CYS A 678 -16.52 12.03 -5.03
CA CYS A 678 -15.71 13.02 -4.32
C CYS A 678 -15.04 12.43 -3.10
N ALA A 679 -15.71 11.53 -2.38
CA ALA A 679 -15.12 10.82 -1.26
C ALA A 679 -13.94 9.93 -1.69
N ILE A 680 -14.10 9.14 -2.75
CA ILE A 680 -13.04 8.31 -3.34
C ILE A 680 -11.89 9.19 -3.85
N ALA A 681 -12.19 10.27 -4.56
CA ALA A 681 -11.18 11.20 -5.05
C ALA A 681 -10.40 11.85 -3.89
N SER A 682 -11.09 12.20 -2.80
CA SER A 682 -10.50 12.86 -1.63
C SER A 682 -9.67 11.91 -0.78
N TYR A 683 -10.02 10.62 -0.78
CA TYR A 683 -9.20 9.59 -0.16
C TYR A 683 -7.79 9.57 -0.77
N ASN A 684 -7.66 9.77 -2.09
CA ASN A 684 -6.39 9.79 -2.81
C ASN A 684 -5.73 11.18 -2.91
N ALA A 685 -6.48 12.23 -3.23
CA ALA A 685 -5.94 13.58 -3.51
C ALA A 685 -6.03 14.55 -2.33
N GLY A 686 -6.73 14.17 -1.26
CA GLY A 686 -7.05 15.05 -0.15
C GLY A 686 -8.32 15.90 -0.41
N PRO A 687 -9.09 16.19 0.65
CA PRO A 687 -10.40 16.81 0.51
C PRO A 687 -10.37 18.29 0.11
N ASP A 688 -9.30 19.02 0.43
CA ASP A 688 -9.21 20.43 0.04
C ASP A 688 -9.02 20.59 -1.47
N VAL A 689 -8.24 19.71 -2.09
CA VAL A 689 -8.03 19.67 -3.54
C VAL A 689 -9.35 19.37 -4.27
N VAL A 690 -10.07 18.33 -3.84
CA VAL A 690 -11.37 17.95 -4.43
C VAL A 690 -12.41 19.04 -4.23
N GLY A 691 -12.44 19.68 -3.06
CA GLY A 691 -13.29 20.84 -2.79
C GLY A 691 -13.06 21.99 -3.77
N LYS A 692 -11.82 22.23 -4.21
CA LYS A 692 -11.52 23.22 -5.27
C LYS A 692 -12.10 22.80 -6.62
N TRP A 693 -12.00 21.53 -7.00
CA TRP A 693 -12.53 21.03 -8.28
C TRP A 693 -14.05 21.13 -8.36
N LEU A 694 -14.75 20.87 -7.24
CA LEU A 694 -16.22 20.90 -7.20
C LEU A 694 -16.81 22.29 -7.45
N ARG A 695 -16.15 23.37 -7.04
CA ARG A 695 -16.68 24.74 -7.18
C ARG A 695 -17.10 25.10 -8.60
N ASN A 696 -16.43 24.54 -9.61
CA ASN A 696 -16.69 24.83 -11.02
C ASN A 696 -17.33 23.65 -11.78
N LYS A 697 -17.68 22.56 -11.08
CA LYS A 697 -18.08 21.28 -11.70
C LYS A 697 -19.28 20.58 -11.03
N LYS A 698 -19.99 21.26 -10.12
CA LYS A 698 -21.05 20.66 -9.29
C LYS A 698 -22.20 20.03 -10.11
N ASP A 699 -22.51 20.60 -11.26
CA ASP A 699 -23.65 20.18 -12.10
C ASP A 699 -23.27 19.20 -13.24
N LEU A 700 -22.00 18.78 -13.31
CA LEU A 700 -21.59 17.84 -14.35
C LEU A 700 -22.18 16.43 -14.09
N PRO A 701 -22.66 15.73 -15.13
CA PRO A 701 -22.97 14.31 -15.03
C PRO A 701 -21.78 13.53 -14.44
N ARG A 702 -22.07 12.50 -13.62
CA ARG A 702 -21.04 11.71 -12.91
C ARG A 702 -19.88 11.25 -13.81
N ASP A 703 -20.22 10.69 -14.97
CA ASP A 703 -19.23 10.17 -15.91
C ASP A 703 -18.31 11.27 -16.46
N LEU A 704 -18.87 12.45 -16.72
CA LEU A 704 -18.15 13.65 -17.15
C LEU A 704 -17.28 14.24 -16.03
N PHE A 705 -17.84 14.35 -14.82
CA PHE A 705 -17.08 14.80 -13.65
C PHE A 705 -15.84 13.93 -13.41
N ILE A 706 -16.01 12.60 -13.41
CA ILE A 706 -14.89 11.65 -13.26
C ILE A 706 -13.86 11.83 -14.37
N GLU A 707 -14.30 12.03 -15.61
CA GLU A 707 -13.40 12.21 -16.76
C GLU A 707 -12.53 13.45 -16.64
N GLU A 708 -13.07 14.50 -16.03
CA GLU A 708 -12.45 15.81 -15.87
C GLU A 708 -11.68 16.00 -14.57
N ILE A 709 -11.50 14.94 -13.78
CA ILE A 709 -10.59 14.97 -12.64
C ILE A 709 -9.18 15.31 -13.17
N PRO A 710 -8.59 16.47 -12.81
CA PRO A 710 -7.36 16.96 -13.44
C PRO A 710 -6.15 16.07 -13.14
N TYR A 711 -6.09 15.55 -11.91
CA TYR A 711 -4.99 14.67 -11.50
C TYR A 711 -5.19 13.30 -12.13
N LYS A 712 -4.36 12.96 -13.11
CA LYS A 712 -4.42 11.68 -13.83
C LYS A 712 -4.36 10.46 -12.88
N GLU A 713 -3.58 10.55 -11.81
CA GLU A 713 -3.51 9.51 -10.78
C GLU A 713 -4.86 9.32 -10.10
N THR A 714 -5.44 10.41 -9.58
CA THR A 714 -6.76 10.41 -8.92
C THR A 714 -7.88 10.01 -9.86
N ASN A 715 -7.85 10.48 -11.12
CA ASN A 715 -8.80 10.09 -12.17
C ASN A 715 -8.81 8.56 -12.37
N ASN A 716 -7.62 7.97 -12.52
CA ASN A 716 -7.47 6.53 -12.66
C ASN A 716 -7.85 5.78 -11.38
N TYR A 717 -7.50 6.32 -10.21
CA TYR A 717 -7.84 5.75 -8.92
C TYR A 717 -9.36 5.65 -8.74
N VAL A 718 -10.08 6.76 -8.97
CA VAL A 718 -11.54 6.82 -8.90
C VAL A 718 -12.20 5.80 -9.84
N LYS A 719 -11.73 5.71 -11.09
CA LYS A 719 -12.23 4.73 -12.08
C LYS A 719 -12.02 3.30 -11.62
N LYS A 720 -10.83 2.98 -11.07
CA LYS A 720 -10.49 1.64 -10.57
C LYS A 720 -11.26 1.26 -9.32
N VAL A 721 -11.38 2.18 -8.36
CA VAL A 721 -12.14 1.94 -7.12
C VAL A 721 -13.61 1.79 -7.45
N TRP A 722 -14.16 2.63 -8.32
CA TRP A 722 -15.55 2.48 -8.73
C TRP A 722 -15.78 1.14 -9.45
N SER A 723 -14.97 0.79 -10.46
CA SER A 723 -15.17 -0.46 -11.21
C SER A 723 -14.97 -1.70 -10.35
N THR A 724 -13.97 -1.69 -9.45
CA THR A 724 -13.72 -2.79 -8.52
C THR A 724 -14.85 -2.91 -7.49
N TRP A 725 -15.41 -1.79 -7.03
CA TRP A 725 -16.56 -1.79 -6.14
C TRP A 725 -17.79 -2.42 -6.80
N GLN A 726 -18.13 -2.00 -8.03
CA GLN A 726 -19.23 -2.62 -8.78
C GLN A 726 -19.01 -4.12 -8.97
N LEU A 727 -17.75 -4.54 -9.18
CA LEU A 727 -17.42 -5.96 -9.29
C LEU A 727 -17.61 -6.71 -7.95
N TYR A 728 -17.19 -6.16 -6.81
CA TYR A 728 -17.46 -6.76 -5.50
C TYR A 728 -18.95 -6.88 -5.22
N ASN A 729 -19.75 -5.86 -5.55
CA ASN A 729 -21.20 -5.91 -5.37
C ASN A 729 -21.83 -7.05 -6.19
N LYS A 730 -21.50 -7.15 -7.48
CA LYS A 730 -21.98 -8.23 -8.35
C LYS A 730 -21.51 -9.61 -7.89
N LEU A 731 -20.21 -9.72 -7.58
CA LEU A 731 -19.58 -10.99 -7.25
C LEU A 731 -20.11 -11.61 -5.95
N TYR A 732 -20.50 -10.78 -4.97
CA TYR A 732 -20.90 -11.25 -3.65
C TYR A 732 -22.34 -10.88 -3.26
N ASN A 733 -23.11 -10.33 -4.20
CA ASN A 733 -24.47 -9.82 -3.98
C ASN A 733 -24.54 -8.87 -2.76
N LEU A 734 -23.58 -7.94 -2.69
CA LEU A 734 -23.56 -6.93 -1.63
C LEU A 734 -24.55 -5.82 -1.98
N ALA A 735 -25.24 -5.29 -0.97
CA ALA A 735 -26.21 -4.22 -1.18
C ALA A 735 -25.57 -3.02 -1.93
N PRO A 736 -26.23 -2.46 -2.96
CA PRO A 736 -25.80 -1.19 -3.55
C PRO A 736 -25.88 -0.08 -2.49
N ALA A 737 -25.13 1.01 -2.71
CA ALA A 737 -25.23 2.18 -1.82
C ALA A 737 -26.69 2.66 -1.76
N GLY A 738 -27.21 2.76 -0.53
CA GLY A 738 -28.54 3.31 -0.25
C GLY A 738 -28.56 4.82 -0.32
#